data_AF-A0A1M5WW46-F1
#
_entry.id   AF-A0A1M5WW46-F1
#
_cell.length_a   1.000
_cell.length_b   1.000
_cell.length_c   1.000
_cell.angle_alpha   90.00
_cell.angle_beta   90.00
_cell.angle_gamma   90.00
#
_symmetry.space_group_name_H-M   'P 1'
#
loop_
_entity.id
_entity.type
_entity.pdbx_description
1 polymer ?
#
loop_
_entity_poly.entity_id
_entity_poly.type
_entity_poly.pdbx_seq_one_letter_code
_entity_poly.pdbx_strand_id
1 'polypeptide(L)'
;MKSYLKLFFMTALLFTFAACSDDSASNSGEENPESSNDLEQESSSSAQSSSSWKELSSAVVIDISQFKNDDTTVVDSVNNAVYSTVVIGPYKWIKETIRIESDSVKSTCYDYDDDNCEKYGRLYYNRYSIGKVCPKGYSLASRGAYSYSAAKLKLSTGGYCQKNDTLACKNLGTYGYYKTGDGYAFVIDSLGKNFFEDDSSNGFYYAKCVRPLGIVAKFNELPACESYNRYENVFVAEKDSSYECGSDSWHAVTGTSAKACSDTSARFWYADTMLVCSKNGWKVAGPTEIGEVCQPEIRYKQVEISGRTYVCENWYWTELVGLNKELGYCYQDIYGKLDTAKTGEVYACHGSSWEKPYINDIYGKCDSSNVGRVVTFDSVQQVCPSAQQGWRQLTDIEKEIGPCTDSSYHKVVLYEKDTTVRVCEKGTWKLGDYTWVFETCNTSNRDMLDTLFGTPYKCQSSTWKRLSDLERQIGPCLNKNNGEQVTVSDTVFLCSGGQWTKKTSPGSSSSSVKSSSSSAVSSSSSIQTMLSVLGECNSARIGVLVDNGLNKTKCTANGWEYPYGTLTDSRDNHVYRTTEIAGRTWMADNLKYNGSDVDESLCPGLAESNCESMGRLYKWHTVMKLPENIDYSLQQDSTQYLKAQGICPTGWHVPSYEEWNDLANAIDSTVGSYSNYNDYVGFPKMLSGYISETEMATGYLKDSYFRSSTIYLGASDHSYLGASTSDHSYGMNSSARLHASSMSRSASLSLRCIKD
;
A
#
# COMPACT_ATOMS: atom_id res chain seq x y z
N MET A 1 -66.38 -11.49 -7.94
CA MET A 1 -67.33 -11.83 -6.86
C MET A 1 -66.55 -12.56 -5.78
N LYS A 2 -66.52 -12.02 -4.53
CA LYS A 2 -65.83 -12.48 -3.30
C LYS A 2 -64.28 -12.43 -3.34
N SER A 3 -63.59 -11.40 -2.82
CA SER A 3 -63.38 -10.95 -1.42
C SER A 3 -62.61 -11.96 -0.56
N TYR A 4 -61.40 -11.63 -0.08
CA TYR A 4 -61.16 -11.24 1.32
C TYR A 4 -59.71 -10.79 1.57
N LEU A 5 -59.60 -9.58 2.11
CA LEU A 5 -58.45 -8.91 2.70
C LEU A 5 -58.28 -9.39 4.16
N LYS A 6 -57.05 -9.59 4.66
CA LYS A 6 -56.78 -9.64 6.11
C LYS A 6 -55.53 -8.87 6.49
N LEU A 7 -55.81 -7.80 7.25
CA LEU A 7 -54.96 -7.00 8.12
C LEU A 7 -55.11 -7.54 9.57
N PHE A 8 -54.37 -6.98 10.53
CA PHE A 8 -54.47 -7.03 12.03
C PHE A 8 -53.33 -7.78 12.76
N PHE A 9 -52.77 -7.35 13.91
CA PHE A 9 -52.92 -6.14 14.76
C PHE A 9 -51.75 -6.07 15.79
N MET A 10 -51.37 -4.86 16.20
CA MET A 10 -50.60 -4.58 17.42
C MET A 10 -51.55 -4.56 18.62
N THR A 11 -51.09 -5.03 19.79
CA THR A 11 -51.72 -4.71 21.08
C THR A 11 -50.67 -4.21 22.08
N ALA A 12 -51.02 -3.09 22.71
CA ALA A 12 -50.31 -2.46 23.80
C ALA A 12 -50.93 -2.89 25.15
N LEU A 13 -50.12 -2.93 26.20
CA LEU A 13 -50.59 -2.99 27.58
C LEU A 13 -49.69 -2.12 28.47
N LEU A 14 -50.30 -1.07 29.00
CA LEU A 14 -49.83 -0.21 30.10
C LEU A 14 -49.92 -0.98 31.42
N PHE A 15 -49.03 -0.68 32.39
CA PHE A 15 -49.41 -0.33 33.76
C PHE A 15 -48.24 0.36 34.50
N THR A 16 -48.61 1.21 35.43
CA THR A 16 -47.86 2.32 36.04
C THR A 16 -47.48 2.08 37.51
N PHE A 17 -46.56 2.94 37.97
CA PHE A 17 -46.38 3.54 39.31
C PHE A 17 -45.33 3.04 40.32
N ALA A 18 -44.55 4.05 40.76
CA ALA A 18 -44.02 4.34 42.09
C ALA A 18 -42.79 3.55 42.60
N ALA A 19 -41.92 4.07 43.47
CA ALA A 19 -41.45 5.39 43.87
C ALA A 19 -40.34 5.14 44.94
N CYS A 20 -39.31 6.01 44.95
CA CYS A 20 -38.48 6.45 46.08
C CYS A 20 -37.52 5.52 46.86
N SER A 21 -36.47 6.22 47.35
CA SER A 21 -35.68 6.05 48.59
C SER A 21 -34.36 5.30 48.41
N ASP A 22 -33.23 6.02 48.42
CA ASP A 22 -32.37 6.40 49.59
C ASP A 22 -31.52 5.19 50.04
N ASP A 23 -30.31 5.26 50.55
CA ASP A 23 -29.33 6.31 50.81
C ASP A 23 -28.01 5.58 51.13
N SER A 24 -26.89 6.25 50.85
CA SER A 24 -25.74 6.39 51.76
C SER A 24 -24.87 5.21 52.26
N ALA A 25 -23.56 5.51 52.21
CA ALA A 25 -22.51 5.23 53.21
C ALA A 25 -21.84 3.84 53.18
N SER A 26 -20.55 3.68 53.49
CA SER A 26 -19.32 4.49 53.56
C SER A 26 -18.24 3.55 54.12
N ASN A 27 -16.96 3.89 53.90
CA ASN A 27 -15.79 3.47 54.68
C ASN A 27 -15.36 2.00 54.60
N SER A 28 -14.11 1.61 54.81
CA SER A 28 -12.75 2.18 54.82
C SER A 28 -11.91 1.09 55.48
N GLY A 29 -10.70 0.82 55.02
CA GLY A 29 -9.81 -0.10 55.75
C GLY A 29 -8.57 -0.48 54.96
N GLU A 30 -7.54 0.33 55.13
CA GLU A 30 -6.14 -0.06 54.91
C GLU A 30 -5.76 -1.22 55.84
N GLU A 31 -4.86 -2.09 55.39
CA GLU A 31 -3.73 -2.55 56.20
C GLU A 31 -2.68 -3.22 55.32
N ASN A 32 -1.44 -2.76 55.47
CA ASN A 32 -0.20 -3.33 54.95
C ASN A 32 0.51 -4.03 56.13
N PRO A 33 1.33 -5.07 55.93
CA PRO A 33 2.70 -4.95 56.46
C PRO A 33 3.79 -5.64 55.61
N GLU A 34 5.02 -5.38 56.06
CA GLU A 34 6.31 -5.36 55.38
C GLU A 34 7.08 -6.69 55.21
N SER A 35 7.94 -6.68 54.18
CA SER A 35 9.35 -7.17 54.10
C SER A 35 9.73 -8.66 54.22
N SER A 36 10.48 -9.14 53.23
CA SER A 36 11.85 -9.68 53.41
C SER A 36 12.57 -9.80 52.05
N ASN A 37 13.87 -9.49 52.06
CA ASN A 37 14.79 -9.54 50.93
C ASN A 37 15.18 -10.99 50.60
N ASP A 38 15.44 -11.27 49.32
CA ASP A 38 16.66 -11.97 48.90
C ASP A 38 16.96 -11.69 47.41
N LEU A 39 18.24 -11.41 47.15
CA LEU A 39 18.83 -11.15 45.85
C LEU A 39 19.25 -12.48 45.22
N GLU A 40 18.87 -12.74 43.97
CA GLU A 40 19.73 -13.44 43.01
C GLU A 40 19.38 -13.02 41.58
N GLN A 41 20.38 -12.53 40.85
CA GLN A 41 20.34 -12.18 39.44
C GLN A 41 20.32 -13.44 38.58
N GLU A 42 19.36 -13.56 37.66
CA GLU A 42 19.64 -14.08 36.32
C GLU A 42 18.82 -13.33 35.26
N SER A 43 19.49 -13.08 34.15
CA SER A 43 19.07 -12.30 33.01
C SER A 43 18.07 -13.04 32.11
N SER A 44 16.89 -12.48 31.90
CA SER A 44 16.11 -12.69 30.68
C SER A 44 15.24 -11.46 30.42
N SER A 45 15.51 -10.77 29.31
CA SER A 45 14.75 -9.61 28.86
C SER A 45 13.37 -10.03 28.37
N SER A 46 12.38 -10.04 29.26
CA SER A 46 10.97 -10.06 28.91
C SER A 46 10.53 -8.64 28.54
N ALA A 47 10.15 -8.47 27.27
CA ALA A 47 9.48 -7.25 26.81
C ALA A 47 8.17 -7.09 27.60
N GLN A 48 8.06 -6.01 28.36
CA GLN A 48 6.84 -5.69 29.10
C GLN A 48 5.76 -5.24 28.11
N SER A 49 4.75 -6.07 27.94
CA SER A 49 3.50 -5.69 27.28
C SER A 49 2.70 -4.77 28.21
N SER A 50 2.63 -3.47 27.91
CA SER A 50 1.59 -2.61 28.49
C SER A 50 0.30 -2.85 27.70
N SER A 51 -0.60 -3.63 28.28
CA SER A 51 -1.92 -3.97 27.74
C SER A 51 -2.86 -2.77 27.79
N SER A 52 -3.05 -2.09 26.65
CA SER A 52 -4.16 -1.15 26.42
C SER A 52 -4.75 -1.27 25.01
N TRP A 53 -4.43 -2.34 24.27
CA TRP A 53 -4.89 -2.52 22.91
C TRP A 53 -6.22 -3.28 22.88
N LYS A 54 -7.14 -2.84 22.03
CA LYS A 54 -8.37 -3.58 21.74
C LYS A 54 -7.97 -4.93 21.14
N GLU A 55 -8.37 -6.02 21.77
CA GLU A 55 -8.15 -7.39 21.30
C GLU A 55 -8.55 -7.49 19.82
N LEU A 56 -7.67 -8.06 19.01
CA LEU A 56 -7.90 -8.20 17.58
C LEU A 56 -8.98 -9.25 17.40
N SER A 57 -10.17 -8.85 16.92
CA SER A 57 -11.29 -9.78 16.83
C SER A 57 -10.97 -10.88 15.82
N SER A 58 -11.03 -12.13 16.28
CA SER A 58 -10.98 -13.31 15.41
C SER A 58 -12.09 -13.21 14.37
N ALA A 59 -11.78 -13.54 13.11
CA ALA A 59 -12.74 -13.46 12.02
C ALA A 59 -14.00 -14.29 12.30
N VAL A 60 -15.17 -13.72 12.02
CA VAL A 60 -16.44 -14.42 12.16
C VAL A 60 -16.64 -15.33 10.96
N VAL A 61 -16.65 -16.65 11.19
CA VAL A 61 -16.92 -17.64 10.13
C VAL A 61 -18.39 -17.56 9.73
N ILE A 62 -18.66 -17.33 8.45
CA ILE A 62 -20.02 -17.32 7.89
C ILE A 62 -20.31 -18.69 7.27
N ASP A 63 -21.34 -19.36 7.77
CA ASP A 63 -21.82 -20.62 7.19
C ASP A 63 -22.61 -20.36 5.91
N ILE A 64 -22.06 -20.84 4.79
CA ILE A 64 -22.65 -20.71 3.45
C ILE A 64 -23.32 -22.01 2.96
N SER A 65 -23.45 -23.02 3.81
CA SER A 65 -24.04 -24.33 3.47
C SER A 65 -25.47 -24.24 2.93
N GLN A 66 -26.23 -23.22 3.35
CA GLN A 66 -27.58 -22.94 2.86
C GLN A 66 -27.64 -22.74 1.33
N PHE A 67 -26.59 -22.18 0.72
CA PHE A 67 -26.52 -21.95 -0.73
C PHE A 67 -26.19 -23.22 -1.53
N LYS A 68 -25.93 -24.35 -0.87
CA LYS A 68 -25.67 -25.65 -1.51
C LYS A 68 -26.92 -26.27 -2.12
N ASN A 69 -28.10 -25.95 -1.57
CA ASN A 69 -29.38 -26.56 -1.94
C ASN A 69 -30.20 -25.72 -2.93
N ASP A 70 -29.91 -24.42 -3.05
CA ASP A 70 -30.70 -23.44 -3.82
C ASP A 70 -30.71 -23.67 -5.34
N ASP A 71 -29.82 -24.51 -5.86
CA ASP A 71 -29.65 -24.69 -7.31
C ASP A 71 -30.02 -26.11 -7.77
N THR A 72 -30.90 -26.81 -7.05
CA THR A 72 -31.31 -28.19 -7.38
C THR A 72 -32.56 -28.28 -8.25
N THR A 73 -33.35 -27.21 -8.36
CA THR A 73 -34.57 -27.17 -9.19
C THR A 73 -34.62 -25.95 -10.10
N VAL A 74 -35.44 -25.98 -11.14
CA VAL A 74 -35.75 -24.84 -12.01
C VAL A 74 -37.25 -24.76 -12.23
N VAL A 75 -37.80 -23.54 -12.16
CA VAL A 75 -39.21 -23.27 -12.47
C VAL A 75 -39.32 -22.80 -13.91
N ASP A 76 -40.18 -23.46 -14.66
CA ASP A 76 -40.51 -23.09 -16.03
C ASP A 76 -41.55 -21.95 -16.04
N SER A 77 -41.19 -20.82 -16.63
CA SER A 77 -42.09 -19.66 -16.71
C SER A 77 -43.29 -19.86 -17.62
N VAL A 78 -43.28 -20.88 -18.49
CA VAL A 78 -44.35 -21.13 -19.47
C VAL A 78 -45.52 -21.86 -18.83
N ASN A 79 -45.25 -22.86 -17.98
CA ASN A 79 -46.28 -23.72 -17.38
C ASN A 79 -46.19 -23.83 -15.85
N ASN A 80 -45.29 -23.08 -15.20
CA ASN A 80 -45.00 -23.13 -13.76
C ASN A 80 -44.56 -24.53 -13.25
N ALA A 81 -44.12 -25.42 -14.15
CA ALA A 81 -43.58 -26.71 -13.75
C ALA A 81 -42.24 -26.53 -13.03
N VAL A 82 -42.04 -27.31 -11.98
CA VAL A 82 -40.78 -27.37 -11.24
C VAL A 82 -40.05 -28.63 -11.67
N TYR A 83 -38.87 -28.46 -12.25
CA TYR A 83 -38.02 -29.56 -12.69
C TYR A 83 -36.82 -29.72 -11.77
N SER A 84 -36.41 -30.96 -11.51
CA SER A 84 -35.17 -31.26 -10.81
C SER A 84 -33.99 -31.15 -11.77
N THR A 85 -32.83 -30.78 -11.25
CA THR A 85 -31.62 -30.62 -12.05
C THR A 85 -30.49 -31.51 -11.55
N VAL A 86 -29.53 -31.80 -12.42
CA VAL A 86 -28.30 -32.54 -12.09
C VAL A 86 -27.12 -31.96 -12.84
N VAL A 87 -26.00 -31.77 -12.14
CA VAL A 87 -24.74 -31.33 -12.76
C VAL A 87 -23.96 -32.57 -13.19
N ILE A 88 -23.55 -32.59 -14.47
CA ILE A 88 -22.77 -33.66 -15.09
C ILE A 88 -21.65 -32.98 -15.88
N GLY A 89 -20.44 -32.97 -15.32
CA GLY A 89 -19.31 -32.21 -15.88
C GLY A 89 -19.68 -30.74 -16.05
N PRO A 90 -19.44 -30.12 -17.23
CA PRO A 90 -19.68 -28.69 -17.43
C PRO A 90 -21.14 -28.33 -17.69
N TYR A 91 -22.06 -29.29 -17.53
CA TYR A 91 -23.46 -29.16 -17.92
C TYR A 91 -24.41 -29.38 -16.76
N LYS A 92 -25.42 -28.51 -16.67
CA LYS A 92 -26.55 -28.68 -15.76
C LYS A 92 -27.78 -29.12 -16.53
N TRP A 93 -28.27 -30.32 -16.24
CA TRP A 93 -29.35 -30.97 -16.97
C TRP A 93 -30.67 -30.92 -16.21
N ILE A 94 -31.77 -30.73 -16.93
CA ILE A 94 -33.10 -31.05 -16.41
C ILE A 94 -33.27 -32.58 -16.41
N LYS A 95 -33.61 -33.16 -15.25
CA LYS A 95 -33.70 -34.62 -15.08
C LYS A 95 -34.93 -35.20 -15.74
N GLU A 96 -36.06 -34.52 -15.66
CA GLU A 96 -37.33 -34.94 -16.21
C GLU A 96 -37.43 -34.68 -17.72
N THR A 97 -38.47 -35.21 -18.36
CA THR A 97 -38.79 -34.94 -19.76
C THR A 97 -39.71 -33.72 -19.83
N ILE A 98 -39.45 -32.82 -20.78
CA ILE A 98 -40.30 -31.65 -20.99
C ILE A 98 -41.66 -32.09 -21.55
N ARG A 99 -42.75 -31.55 -20.98
CA ARG A 99 -44.15 -31.91 -21.30
C ARG A 99 -45.04 -30.70 -21.56
N ILE A 100 -44.46 -29.58 -22.00
CA ILE A 100 -45.20 -28.36 -22.39
C ILE A 100 -46.17 -28.67 -23.53
N GLU A 101 -47.41 -28.22 -23.35
CA GLU A 101 -48.47 -28.18 -24.36
C GLU A 101 -49.00 -26.75 -24.40
N SER A 102 -48.91 -26.10 -25.56
CA SER A 102 -49.41 -24.74 -25.77
C SER A 102 -49.67 -24.46 -27.25
N ASP A 103 -50.52 -23.49 -27.54
CA ASP A 103 -50.79 -23.05 -28.92
C ASP A 103 -49.55 -22.47 -29.63
N SER A 104 -48.55 -22.02 -28.85
CA SER A 104 -47.30 -21.45 -29.36
C SER A 104 -46.21 -22.49 -29.67
N VAL A 105 -46.43 -23.75 -29.28
CA VAL A 105 -45.48 -24.86 -29.43
C VAL A 105 -46.18 -26.04 -30.10
N LYS A 106 -45.78 -26.34 -31.34
CA LYS A 106 -46.27 -27.54 -32.03
C LYS A 106 -45.70 -28.79 -31.37
N SER A 107 -46.56 -29.56 -30.71
CA SER A 107 -46.23 -30.81 -30.02
C SER A 107 -47.24 -31.90 -30.35
N THR A 108 -46.90 -33.15 -30.06
CA THR A 108 -47.81 -34.30 -30.29
C THR A 108 -47.47 -35.48 -29.38
N CYS A 109 -48.46 -36.36 -29.22
CA CYS A 109 -48.32 -37.66 -28.59
C CYS A 109 -48.11 -38.74 -29.66
N TYR A 110 -47.49 -39.86 -29.27
CA TYR A 110 -47.25 -40.95 -30.20
C TYR A 110 -48.58 -41.53 -30.69
N ASP A 111 -48.74 -41.62 -32.00
CA ASP A 111 -49.96 -42.07 -32.68
C ASP A 111 -51.22 -41.27 -32.29
N TYR A 112 -51.05 -40.03 -31.83
CA TYR A 112 -52.10 -39.18 -31.26
C TYR A 112 -52.83 -39.79 -30.03
N ASP A 113 -52.14 -40.66 -29.29
CA ASP A 113 -52.65 -41.30 -28.08
C ASP A 113 -52.04 -40.66 -26.82
N ASP A 114 -52.89 -40.06 -25.98
CA ASP A 114 -52.48 -39.38 -24.75
C ASP A 114 -51.83 -40.34 -23.74
N ASP A 115 -52.21 -41.62 -23.72
CA ASP A 115 -51.60 -42.64 -22.84
C ASP A 115 -50.12 -42.86 -23.21
N ASN A 116 -49.79 -42.75 -24.51
CA ASN A 116 -48.41 -42.83 -24.96
C ASN A 116 -47.61 -41.57 -24.58
N CYS A 117 -48.24 -40.41 -24.49
CA CYS A 117 -47.60 -39.21 -23.96
C CYS A 117 -47.25 -39.36 -22.48
N GLU A 118 -48.12 -39.97 -21.68
CA GLU A 118 -47.83 -40.23 -20.27
C GLU A 118 -46.71 -41.25 -20.09
N LYS A 119 -46.74 -42.32 -20.89
CA LYS A 119 -45.75 -43.41 -20.84
C LYS A 119 -44.37 -42.99 -21.33
N TYR A 120 -44.32 -42.33 -22.48
CA TYR A 120 -43.05 -42.06 -23.15
C TYR A 120 -42.62 -40.60 -23.02
N GLY A 121 -43.54 -39.67 -22.79
CA GLY A 121 -43.32 -38.22 -22.85
C GLY A 121 -43.83 -37.62 -24.17
N ARG A 122 -43.83 -36.29 -24.25
CA ARG A 122 -44.35 -35.54 -25.40
C ARG A 122 -43.24 -35.22 -26.40
N LEU A 123 -43.60 -35.23 -27.69
CA LEU A 123 -42.69 -34.86 -28.78
C LEU A 123 -42.99 -33.47 -29.31
N TYR A 124 -41.96 -32.84 -29.87
CA TYR A 124 -42.03 -31.47 -30.38
C TYR A 124 -41.60 -31.38 -31.84
N TYR A 125 -42.35 -30.59 -32.61
CA TYR A 125 -42.15 -30.41 -34.04
C TYR A 125 -41.05 -29.41 -34.33
N ASN A 126 -40.15 -29.73 -35.27
CA ASN A 126 -39.16 -28.82 -35.87
C ASN A 126 -38.26 -28.06 -34.86
N ARG A 127 -37.24 -27.36 -35.37
CA ARG A 127 -36.28 -26.61 -34.52
C ARG A 127 -36.92 -25.40 -33.81
N TYR A 128 -37.92 -24.78 -34.42
CA TYR A 128 -38.52 -23.55 -33.92
C TYR A 128 -39.45 -23.79 -32.72
N SER A 129 -40.32 -24.81 -32.77
CA SER A 129 -41.20 -25.09 -31.62
C SER A 129 -40.42 -25.74 -30.49
N ILE A 130 -39.52 -26.68 -30.79
CA ILE A 130 -38.74 -27.36 -29.74
C ILE A 130 -37.73 -26.43 -29.05
N GLY A 131 -37.21 -25.39 -29.72
CA GLY A 131 -36.30 -24.42 -29.10
C GLY A 131 -36.96 -23.54 -28.02
N LYS A 132 -38.29 -23.49 -27.96
CA LYS A 132 -39.06 -22.67 -27.00
C LYS A 132 -39.46 -23.41 -25.73
N VAL A 133 -39.15 -24.70 -25.64
CA VAL A 133 -39.67 -25.56 -24.55
C VAL A 133 -38.75 -25.63 -23.35
N CYS A 134 -37.54 -25.08 -23.46
CA CYS A 134 -36.60 -25.05 -22.34
C CYS A 134 -36.88 -23.85 -21.43
N PRO A 135 -36.82 -24.05 -20.10
CA PRO A 135 -36.93 -22.95 -19.14
C PRO A 135 -35.88 -21.86 -19.39
N LYS A 136 -36.14 -20.65 -18.86
CA LYS A 136 -35.19 -19.54 -18.97
C LYS A 136 -33.80 -19.94 -18.44
N GLY A 137 -32.76 -19.66 -19.23
CA GLY A 137 -31.38 -20.04 -18.91
C GLY A 137 -31.00 -21.46 -19.33
N TYR A 138 -31.92 -22.23 -19.91
CA TYR A 138 -31.67 -23.55 -20.49
C TYR A 138 -31.92 -23.52 -22.00
N SER A 139 -31.23 -24.38 -22.72
CA SER A 139 -31.37 -24.57 -24.17
C SER A 139 -31.37 -26.06 -24.51
N LEU A 140 -31.69 -26.39 -25.76
CA LEU A 140 -31.56 -27.75 -26.24
C LEU A 140 -30.09 -28.19 -26.22
N ALA A 141 -29.86 -29.40 -25.72
CA ALA A 141 -28.52 -29.94 -25.65
C ALA A 141 -27.85 -30.05 -27.02
N SER A 142 -26.59 -29.65 -27.10
CA SER A 142 -25.73 -29.85 -28.27
C SER A 142 -25.28 -31.32 -28.37
N ARG A 143 -24.70 -31.70 -29.51
CA ARG A 143 -24.03 -33.01 -29.63
C ARG A 143 -23.01 -33.24 -28.52
N GLY A 144 -22.20 -32.24 -28.18
CA GLY A 144 -21.17 -32.39 -27.13
C GLY A 144 -21.71 -32.61 -25.73
N ALA A 145 -22.82 -31.96 -25.40
CA ALA A 145 -23.51 -32.21 -24.14
C ALA A 145 -23.95 -33.68 -24.06
N TYR A 146 -24.55 -34.23 -25.13
CA TYR A 146 -24.96 -35.64 -25.18
C TYR A 146 -23.78 -36.61 -25.15
N SER A 147 -22.75 -36.40 -25.98
CA SER A 147 -21.56 -37.27 -26.02
C SER A 147 -20.92 -37.43 -24.64
N TYR A 148 -20.90 -36.37 -23.85
CA TYR A 148 -20.36 -36.40 -22.49
C TYR A 148 -21.32 -37.00 -21.45
N SER A 149 -22.61 -36.67 -21.54
CA SER A 149 -23.54 -36.86 -20.42
C SER A 149 -24.48 -38.05 -20.59
N ALA A 150 -24.69 -38.56 -21.81
CA ALA A 150 -25.76 -39.51 -22.12
C ALA A 150 -25.72 -40.78 -21.25
N ALA A 151 -24.53 -41.37 -21.05
CA ALA A 151 -24.38 -42.57 -20.22
C ALA A 151 -24.72 -42.35 -18.73
N LYS A 152 -24.70 -41.08 -18.27
CA LYS A 152 -25.02 -40.68 -16.89
C LYS A 152 -26.47 -40.19 -16.76
N LEU A 153 -27.17 -40.01 -17.88
CA LEU A 153 -28.56 -39.56 -17.93
C LEU A 153 -29.51 -40.75 -18.10
N LYS A 154 -30.68 -40.65 -17.46
CA LYS A 154 -31.80 -41.55 -17.74
C LYS A 154 -32.61 -40.98 -18.89
N LEU A 155 -32.32 -41.43 -20.10
CA LEU A 155 -33.03 -41.03 -21.32
C LEU A 155 -34.13 -42.05 -21.66
N SER A 156 -35.27 -41.54 -22.14
CA SER A 156 -36.45 -42.29 -22.56
C SER A 156 -36.28 -42.83 -23.98
N THR A 157 -36.82 -44.03 -24.23
CA THR A 157 -36.75 -44.72 -25.53
C THR A 157 -38.10 -44.76 -26.25
N GLY A 158 -38.87 -43.67 -26.20
CA GLY A 158 -40.23 -43.65 -26.73
C GLY A 158 -40.41 -43.65 -28.24
N GLY A 159 -39.34 -43.61 -29.04
CA GLY A 159 -39.38 -43.58 -30.50
C GLY A 159 -39.28 -42.18 -31.07
N TYR A 160 -39.72 -42.04 -32.32
CA TYR A 160 -39.90 -40.75 -32.99
C TYR A 160 -41.10 -40.81 -33.92
N CYS A 161 -41.64 -39.65 -34.30
CA CYS A 161 -42.74 -39.56 -35.25
C CYS A 161 -42.42 -38.61 -36.39
N GLN A 162 -42.93 -38.89 -37.58
CA GLN A 162 -42.83 -38.02 -38.75
C GLN A 162 -44.23 -37.68 -39.25
N LYS A 163 -44.42 -36.41 -39.63
CA LYS A 163 -45.68 -35.95 -40.21
C LYS A 163 -45.52 -35.76 -41.72
N ASN A 164 -46.05 -36.72 -42.45
CA ASN A 164 -46.35 -36.60 -43.88
C ASN A 164 -47.84 -36.24 -43.99
N ASP A 165 -48.65 -37.06 -44.67
CA ASP A 165 -50.12 -36.91 -44.69
C ASP A 165 -50.77 -37.31 -43.34
N THR A 166 -50.20 -38.33 -42.69
CA THR A 166 -50.57 -38.80 -41.34
C THR A 166 -49.33 -38.80 -40.43
N LEU A 167 -49.55 -38.88 -39.11
CA LEU A 167 -48.45 -39.05 -38.15
C LEU A 167 -48.06 -40.52 -38.12
N ALA A 168 -46.81 -40.82 -38.48
CA ALA A 168 -46.26 -42.16 -38.42
C ALA A 168 -45.17 -42.20 -37.35
N CYS A 169 -45.41 -42.97 -36.28
CA CYS A 169 -44.44 -43.19 -35.23
C CYS A 169 -43.70 -44.52 -35.41
N LYS A 170 -42.42 -44.54 -35.07
CA LYS A 170 -41.55 -45.71 -35.23
C LYS A 170 -40.70 -45.92 -33.98
N ASN A 171 -40.29 -47.17 -33.79
CA ASN A 171 -39.31 -47.57 -32.77
C ASN A 171 -39.75 -47.27 -31.32
N LEU A 172 -41.06 -47.29 -31.06
CA LEU A 172 -41.63 -47.07 -29.72
C LEU A 172 -41.04 -48.06 -28.70
N GLY A 173 -40.55 -47.56 -27.58
CA GLY A 173 -39.94 -48.34 -26.51
C GLY A 173 -38.54 -48.89 -26.80
N THR A 174 -38.04 -48.79 -28.03
CA THR A 174 -36.75 -49.39 -28.44
C THR A 174 -35.64 -48.35 -28.61
N TYR A 175 -35.96 -47.18 -29.17
CA TYR A 175 -35.03 -46.08 -29.40
C TYR A 175 -35.62 -44.76 -28.93
N GLY A 176 -34.80 -43.85 -28.42
CA GLY A 176 -35.17 -42.48 -28.10
C GLY A 176 -34.50 -41.51 -29.07
N TYR A 177 -35.28 -40.59 -29.65
CA TYR A 177 -34.79 -39.60 -30.60
C TYR A 177 -34.90 -38.20 -30.03
N TYR A 178 -33.76 -37.59 -29.76
CA TYR A 178 -33.64 -36.30 -29.12
C TYR A 178 -33.14 -35.25 -30.09
N LYS A 179 -33.83 -34.12 -30.20
CA LYS A 179 -33.34 -33.02 -31.03
C LYS A 179 -32.14 -32.36 -30.35
N THR A 180 -31.10 -32.09 -31.11
CA THR A 180 -29.96 -31.30 -30.64
C THR A 180 -30.10 -29.83 -31.02
N GLY A 181 -29.52 -28.96 -30.19
CA GLY A 181 -29.49 -27.51 -30.43
C GLY A 181 -28.72 -27.13 -31.69
N ASP A 182 -27.80 -27.97 -32.16
CA ASP A 182 -26.91 -27.78 -33.32
C ASP A 182 -27.37 -28.49 -34.60
N GLY A 183 -28.63 -28.97 -34.67
CA GLY A 183 -29.28 -29.38 -35.93
C GLY A 183 -29.15 -30.87 -36.29
N TYR A 184 -29.04 -31.74 -35.28
CA TYR A 184 -28.99 -33.19 -35.44
C TYR A 184 -30.06 -33.86 -34.56
N ALA A 185 -30.23 -35.17 -34.74
CA ALA A 185 -30.93 -36.03 -33.81
C ALA A 185 -29.92 -36.93 -33.07
N PHE A 186 -29.95 -36.88 -31.75
CA PHE A 186 -29.27 -37.85 -30.88
C PHE A 186 -30.18 -39.05 -30.69
N VAL A 187 -29.70 -40.23 -31.09
CA VAL A 187 -30.45 -41.49 -31.03
C VAL A 187 -29.80 -42.39 -30.00
N ILE A 188 -30.61 -42.94 -29.09
CA ILE A 188 -30.15 -43.88 -28.05
C ILE A 188 -31.08 -45.08 -27.98
N ASP A 189 -30.52 -46.29 -27.86
CA ASP A 189 -31.30 -47.51 -27.66
C ASP A 189 -31.52 -47.83 -26.18
N SER A 190 -32.36 -48.83 -25.92
CA SER A 190 -32.63 -49.33 -24.56
C SER A 190 -31.42 -49.89 -23.80
N LEU A 191 -30.31 -50.18 -24.50
CA LEU A 191 -29.05 -50.66 -23.91
C LEU A 191 -28.04 -49.51 -23.69
N GLY A 192 -28.39 -48.28 -24.06
CA GLY A 192 -27.56 -47.10 -23.94
C GLY A 192 -26.59 -46.87 -25.10
N LYS A 193 -26.63 -47.71 -26.15
CA LYS A 193 -25.86 -47.48 -27.37
C LYS A 193 -26.47 -46.29 -28.11
N ASN A 194 -25.61 -45.35 -28.52
CA ASN A 194 -26.06 -44.10 -29.11
C ASN A 194 -25.24 -43.70 -30.34
N PHE A 195 -25.84 -42.84 -31.15
CA PHE A 195 -25.23 -42.24 -32.35
C PHE A 195 -25.98 -40.95 -32.72
N PHE A 196 -25.45 -40.21 -33.68
CA PHE A 196 -26.08 -39.00 -34.22
C PHE A 196 -26.48 -39.22 -35.68
N GLU A 197 -27.61 -38.65 -36.08
CA GLU A 197 -28.08 -38.63 -37.47
C GLU A 197 -28.65 -37.25 -37.84
N ASP A 198 -28.81 -37.00 -39.14
CA ASP A 198 -29.46 -35.79 -39.63
C ASP A 198 -30.93 -35.77 -39.22
N ASP A 199 -31.39 -34.60 -38.80
CA ASP A 199 -32.77 -34.44 -38.41
C ASP A 199 -33.73 -34.27 -39.61
N SER A 200 -34.98 -34.66 -39.42
CA SER A 200 -36.05 -34.53 -40.41
C SER A 200 -36.79 -33.22 -40.18
N SER A 201 -36.98 -32.44 -41.25
CA SER A 201 -37.68 -31.14 -41.21
C SER A 201 -39.16 -31.25 -40.78
N ASN A 202 -39.76 -32.43 -40.96
CA ASN A 202 -41.11 -32.79 -40.56
C ASN A 202 -41.18 -33.79 -39.39
N GLY A 203 -40.07 -33.98 -38.67
CA GLY A 203 -39.98 -34.89 -37.53
C GLY A 203 -40.43 -34.24 -36.21
N PHE A 204 -40.90 -35.11 -35.31
CA PHE A 204 -41.24 -34.83 -33.93
C PHE A 204 -40.24 -35.56 -33.03
N TYR A 205 -39.59 -34.82 -32.14
CA TYR A 205 -38.45 -35.28 -31.34
C TYR A 205 -38.64 -34.98 -29.85
N TYR A 206 -37.93 -35.71 -29.00
CA TYR A 206 -37.77 -35.35 -27.60
C TYR A 206 -36.98 -34.06 -27.45
N ALA A 207 -37.39 -33.26 -26.46
CA ALA A 207 -36.61 -32.15 -25.94
C ALA A 207 -35.91 -32.56 -24.64
N LYS A 208 -34.58 -32.37 -24.59
CA LYS A 208 -33.82 -32.39 -23.34
C LYS A 208 -33.09 -31.06 -23.21
N CYS A 209 -33.31 -30.42 -22.08
CA CYS A 209 -32.82 -29.08 -21.82
C CYS A 209 -31.60 -29.13 -20.90
N VAL A 210 -30.59 -28.35 -21.27
CA VAL A 210 -29.32 -28.23 -20.57
C VAL A 210 -28.94 -26.76 -20.43
N ARG A 211 -28.23 -26.44 -19.36
CA ARG A 211 -27.60 -25.14 -19.12
C ARG A 211 -26.09 -25.37 -19.06
N PRO A 212 -25.31 -24.86 -20.03
CA PRO A 212 -23.85 -24.85 -19.93
C PRO A 212 -23.43 -24.02 -18.73
N LEU A 213 -22.61 -24.59 -17.85
CA LEU A 213 -22.01 -23.87 -16.73
C LEU A 213 -20.62 -23.33 -17.07
N GLY A 214 -19.90 -23.98 -18.00
CA GLY A 214 -18.53 -23.60 -18.33
C GLY A 214 -17.56 -23.79 -17.16
N ILE A 215 -17.86 -24.73 -16.25
CA ILE A 215 -17.02 -25.06 -15.09
C ILE A 215 -17.13 -26.55 -14.73
N VAL A 216 -16.02 -27.15 -14.32
CA VAL A 216 -15.92 -28.49 -13.74
C VAL A 216 -15.13 -28.46 -12.43
N ALA A 217 -15.34 -29.47 -11.57
CA ALA A 217 -14.59 -29.56 -10.33
C ALA A 217 -13.14 -29.96 -10.61
N LYS A 218 -12.94 -30.98 -11.45
CA LYS A 218 -11.64 -31.60 -11.70
C LYS A 218 -11.30 -31.63 -13.18
N PHE A 219 -10.00 -31.67 -13.49
CA PHE A 219 -9.53 -31.68 -14.88
C PHE A 219 -10.03 -32.91 -15.67
N ASN A 220 -10.13 -34.08 -15.02
CA ASN A 220 -10.63 -35.31 -15.66
C ASN A 220 -12.15 -35.33 -15.89
N GLU A 221 -12.87 -34.29 -15.47
CA GLU A 221 -14.28 -34.10 -15.76
C GLU A 221 -14.51 -33.29 -17.03
N LEU A 222 -13.45 -32.79 -17.68
CA LEU A 222 -13.57 -32.15 -18.99
C LEU A 222 -14.07 -33.15 -20.04
N PRO A 223 -14.94 -32.72 -20.97
CA PRO A 223 -15.40 -33.58 -22.05
C PRO A 223 -14.26 -33.90 -23.02
N ALA A 224 -14.43 -34.96 -23.83
CA ALA A 224 -13.48 -35.24 -24.91
C ALA A 224 -13.33 -34.00 -25.80
N CYS A 225 -12.09 -33.64 -26.13
CA CYS A 225 -11.85 -32.48 -26.98
C CYS A 225 -12.14 -32.86 -28.43
N GLU A 226 -13.33 -32.49 -28.89
CA GLU A 226 -13.85 -32.82 -30.22
C GLU A 226 -14.33 -31.56 -30.94
N SER A 227 -14.64 -31.67 -32.25
CA SER A 227 -14.96 -30.53 -33.11
C SER A 227 -16.11 -29.64 -32.63
N TYR A 228 -17.03 -30.17 -31.84
CA TYR A 228 -18.18 -29.44 -31.31
C TYR A 228 -17.93 -28.81 -29.92
N ASN A 229 -16.75 -29.01 -29.32
CA ASN A 229 -16.32 -28.40 -28.04
C ASN A 229 -15.29 -27.25 -28.24
N ARG A 230 -14.92 -26.91 -29.48
CA ARG A 230 -13.81 -25.99 -29.81
C ARG A 230 -13.99 -24.52 -29.44
N TYR A 231 -15.19 -24.08 -29.05
CA TYR A 231 -15.52 -22.66 -28.91
C TYR A 231 -15.94 -22.26 -27.49
N GLU A 232 -15.87 -23.18 -26.52
CA GLU A 232 -16.26 -22.92 -25.13
C GLU A 232 -15.10 -23.16 -24.18
N ASN A 233 -14.72 -22.13 -23.43
CA ASN A 233 -13.76 -22.25 -22.35
C ASN A 233 -14.42 -22.89 -21.14
N VAL A 234 -13.73 -23.83 -20.50
CA VAL A 234 -14.21 -24.50 -19.29
C VAL A 234 -13.24 -24.23 -18.14
N PHE A 235 -13.75 -23.64 -17.06
CA PHE A 235 -12.99 -23.42 -15.84
C PHE A 235 -12.86 -24.72 -15.05
N VAL A 236 -11.65 -25.02 -14.57
CA VAL A 236 -11.39 -26.20 -13.73
C VAL A 236 -11.08 -25.72 -12.33
N ALA A 237 -12.02 -25.93 -11.39
CA ALA A 237 -11.94 -25.41 -10.03
C ALA A 237 -10.67 -25.86 -9.28
N GLU A 238 -10.30 -27.14 -9.39
CA GLU A 238 -9.07 -27.68 -8.79
C GLU A 238 -7.79 -27.00 -9.28
N LYS A 239 -7.80 -26.45 -10.49
CA LYS A 239 -6.63 -25.82 -11.13
C LYS A 239 -6.67 -24.29 -11.09
N ASP A 240 -7.78 -23.70 -10.62
CA ASP A 240 -8.04 -22.26 -10.67
C ASP A 240 -7.70 -21.67 -12.05
N SER A 241 -8.11 -22.35 -13.13
CA SER A 241 -7.70 -22.05 -14.50
C SER A 241 -8.73 -22.50 -15.52
N SER A 242 -8.85 -21.75 -16.62
CA SER A 242 -9.70 -22.09 -17.75
C SER A 242 -8.94 -22.81 -18.85
N TYR A 243 -9.64 -23.70 -19.54
CA TYR A 243 -9.10 -24.50 -20.63
C TYR A 243 -9.95 -24.36 -21.88
N GLU A 244 -9.30 -24.33 -23.03
CA GLU A 244 -9.94 -24.37 -24.35
C GLU A 244 -9.59 -25.67 -25.08
N CYS A 245 -10.53 -26.16 -25.89
CA CYS A 245 -10.34 -27.34 -26.70
C CYS A 245 -9.73 -26.98 -28.06
N GLY A 246 -8.51 -27.44 -28.31
CA GLY A 246 -7.77 -27.26 -29.56
C GLY A 246 -8.14 -28.29 -30.63
N SER A 247 -7.13 -28.82 -31.32
CA SER A 247 -7.34 -29.82 -32.38
C SER A 247 -7.86 -31.15 -31.86
N ASP A 248 -7.35 -31.66 -30.72
CA ASP A 248 -7.80 -32.89 -30.04
C ASP A 248 -7.40 -32.91 -28.53
N SER A 249 -6.99 -31.77 -27.96
CA SER A 249 -6.53 -31.67 -26.58
C SER A 249 -6.94 -30.36 -25.91
N TRP A 250 -7.06 -30.40 -24.59
CA TRP A 250 -7.31 -29.22 -23.76
C TRP A 250 -6.02 -28.45 -23.49
N HIS A 251 -6.08 -27.14 -23.67
CA HIS A 251 -4.97 -26.21 -23.42
C HIS A 251 -5.40 -25.16 -22.41
N ALA A 252 -4.52 -24.82 -21.47
CA ALA A 252 -4.78 -23.74 -20.52
C ALA A 252 -4.80 -22.41 -21.25
N VAL A 253 -5.78 -21.57 -20.95
CA VAL A 253 -5.93 -20.23 -21.53
C VAL A 253 -5.41 -19.19 -20.56
N THR A 254 -4.69 -18.20 -21.07
CA THR A 254 -4.20 -17.03 -20.30
C THR A 254 -4.80 -15.74 -20.83
N GLY A 255 -4.95 -14.72 -19.98
CA GLY A 255 -5.44 -13.40 -20.38
C GLY A 255 -6.96 -13.21 -20.22
N THR A 256 -7.53 -12.24 -20.94
CA THR A 256 -8.94 -11.83 -20.80
C THR A 256 -9.93 -12.89 -21.32
N SER A 257 -9.52 -13.71 -22.30
CA SER A 257 -10.31 -14.84 -22.82
C SER A 257 -10.47 -15.98 -21.81
N ALA A 258 -9.51 -16.15 -20.89
CA ALA A 258 -9.54 -17.20 -19.86
C ALA A 258 -10.63 -16.97 -18.79
N LYS A 259 -11.28 -15.81 -18.80
CA LYS A 259 -12.06 -15.30 -17.68
C LYS A 259 -13.52 -15.04 -18.04
N ALA A 260 -14.04 -15.57 -19.13
CA ALA A 260 -15.45 -15.37 -19.49
C ALA A 260 -16.30 -16.53 -18.96
N CYS A 261 -17.27 -16.20 -18.11
CA CYS A 261 -18.44 -17.05 -17.87
C CYS A 261 -19.68 -16.21 -18.22
N SER A 262 -20.66 -16.79 -18.90
CA SER A 262 -21.74 -16.03 -19.54
C SER A 262 -22.91 -15.70 -18.62
N ASP A 263 -23.00 -16.35 -17.46
CA ASP A 263 -24.15 -16.28 -16.57
C ASP A 263 -23.72 -15.87 -15.16
N THR A 264 -23.80 -14.57 -14.87
CA THR A 264 -23.41 -14.01 -13.57
C THR A 264 -24.30 -14.44 -12.40
N SER A 265 -25.35 -15.23 -12.65
CA SER A 265 -26.16 -15.87 -11.61
C SER A 265 -25.69 -17.29 -11.28
N ALA A 266 -24.75 -17.83 -12.05
CA ALA A 266 -24.25 -19.18 -11.86
C ALA A 266 -23.41 -19.30 -10.59
N ARG A 267 -23.69 -20.35 -9.83
CA ARG A 267 -22.96 -20.75 -8.63
C ARG A 267 -22.47 -22.19 -8.84
N PHE A 268 -21.30 -22.51 -8.33
CA PHE A 268 -20.72 -23.84 -8.43
C PHE A 268 -20.00 -24.19 -7.13
N TRP A 269 -20.18 -25.42 -6.65
CA TRP A 269 -19.57 -25.89 -5.43
C TRP A 269 -18.43 -26.85 -5.73
N TYR A 270 -17.25 -26.56 -5.18
CA TYR A 270 -16.10 -27.43 -5.19
C TYR A 270 -15.60 -27.63 -3.76
N ALA A 271 -15.73 -28.85 -3.23
CA ALA A 271 -15.57 -29.13 -1.81
C ALA A 271 -16.44 -28.19 -0.96
N ASP A 272 -15.83 -27.41 -0.06
CA ASP A 272 -16.50 -26.41 0.80
C ASP A 272 -16.35 -24.98 0.26
N THR A 273 -15.88 -24.83 -0.98
CA THR A 273 -15.72 -23.54 -1.66
C THR A 273 -16.88 -23.29 -2.62
N MET A 274 -17.54 -22.14 -2.45
CA MET A 274 -18.51 -21.64 -3.42
C MET A 274 -17.81 -20.74 -4.44
N LEU A 275 -17.95 -21.10 -5.71
CA LEU A 275 -17.52 -20.31 -6.85
C LEU A 275 -18.73 -19.61 -7.46
N VAL A 276 -18.54 -18.37 -7.88
CA VAL A 276 -19.55 -17.52 -8.51
C VAL A 276 -19.04 -17.01 -9.83
N CYS A 277 -19.92 -16.99 -10.82
CA CYS A 277 -19.61 -16.38 -12.10
C CYS A 277 -19.72 -14.86 -11.99
N SER A 278 -18.66 -14.16 -12.38
CA SER A 278 -18.60 -12.70 -12.45
C SER A 278 -18.28 -12.25 -13.88
N LYS A 279 -18.33 -10.92 -14.13
CA LYS A 279 -17.89 -10.35 -15.43
C LYS A 279 -16.46 -10.74 -15.80
N ASN A 280 -15.62 -11.00 -14.80
CA ASN A 280 -14.21 -11.38 -14.94
C ASN A 280 -14.00 -12.89 -14.68
N GLY A 281 -15.07 -13.69 -14.79
CA GLY A 281 -14.99 -15.14 -14.76
C GLY A 281 -15.39 -15.73 -13.43
N TRP A 282 -15.12 -17.03 -13.30
CA TRP A 282 -15.29 -17.75 -12.05
C TRP A 282 -14.31 -17.22 -11.01
N LYS A 283 -14.84 -16.92 -9.82
CA LYS A 283 -14.06 -16.53 -8.64
C LYS A 283 -14.67 -17.14 -7.40
N VAL A 284 -13.88 -17.23 -6.33
CA VAL A 284 -14.41 -17.60 -5.00
C VAL A 284 -15.39 -16.53 -4.54
N ALA A 285 -16.54 -16.95 -4.00
CA ALA A 285 -17.55 -16.06 -3.48
C ALA A 285 -17.04 -15.31 -2.24
N GLY A 286 -17.08 -13.99 -2.28
CA GLY A 286 -16.83 -13.14 -1.13
C GLY A 286 -18.12 -12.74 -0.42
N PRO A 287 -18.02 -11.85 0.59
CA PRO A 287 -19.18 -11.41 1.37
C PRO A 287 -20.26 -10.75 0.50
N THR A 288 -19.86 -9.93 -0.47
CA THR A 288 -20.78 -9.25 -1.38
C THR A 288 -21.67 -10.22 -2.15
N GLU A 289 -21.13 -11.36 -2.61
CA GLU A 289 -21.90 -12.32 -3.40
C GLU A 289 -22.88 -13.17 -2.60
N ILE A 290 -22.72 -13.23 -1.27
CA ILE A 290 -23.69 -13.85 -0.36
C ILE A 290 -24.66 -12.83 0.25
N GLY A 291 -24.57 -11.55 -0.14
CA GLY A 291 -25.47 -10.49 0.29
C GLY A 291 -25.02 -9.71 1.53
N GLU A 292 -23.80 -9.91 2.00
CA GLU A 292 -23.24 -9.11 3.10
C GLU A 292 -22.88 -7.70 2.59
N VAL A 293 -23.26 -6.68 3.36
CA VAL A 293 -23.02 -5.28 3.03
C VAL A 293 -21.99 -4.70 4.00
N CYS A 294 -20.91 -4.12 3.48
CA CYS A 294 -19.94 -3.39 4.29
C CYS A 294 -20.45 -1.97 4.55
N GLN A 295 -20.65 -1.64 5.82
CA GLN A 295 -21.13 -0.33 6.27
C GLN A 295 -20.24 0.21 7.39
N PRO A 296 -20.20 1.55 7.64
CA PRO A 296 -19.33 2.15 8.64
C PRO A 296 -19.47 1.58 10.05
N GLU A 297 -20.66 1.10 10.42
CA GLU A 297 -20.96 0.54 11.74
C GLU A 297 -20.24 -0.79 12.00
N ILE A 298 -19.89 -1.50 10.93
CA ILE A 298 -19.12 -2.75 10.99
C ILE A 298 -17.71 -2.57 10.41
N ARG A 299 -17.20 -1.34 10.34
CA ARG A 299 -15.84 -1.07 9.85
C ARG A 299 -14.83 -1.88 10.66
N TYR A 300 -13.86 -2.45 9.95
CA TYR A 300 -12.83 -3.36 10.45
C TYR A 300 -13.35 -4.72 10.96
N LYS A 301 -14.65 -5.00 10.84
CA LYS A 301 -15.17 -6.35 11.09
C LYS A 301 -14.54 -7.32 10.09
N GLN A 302 -13.98 -8.40 10.64
CA GLN A 302 -13.41 -9.48 9.86
C GLN A 302 -14.40 -10.65 9.76
N VAL A 303 -14.55 -11.20 8.57
CA VAL A 303 -15.40 -12.36 8.29
C VAL A 303 -14.63 -13.38 7.48
N GLU A 304 -14.96 -14.66 7.64
CA GLU A 304 -14.36 -15.75 6.88
C GLU A 304 -15.40 -16.50 6.06
N ILE A 305 -15.14 -16.65 4.76
CA ILE A 305 -15.99 -17.36 3.81
C ILE A 305 -15.10 -18.27 2.96
N SER A 306 -15.42 -19.57 2.89
CA SER A 306 -14.64 -20.56 2.10
C SER A 306 -13.12 -20.54 2.39
N GLY A 307 -12.71 -20.31 3.65
CA GLY A 307 -11.30 -20.24 4.06
C GLY A 307 -10.56 -18.96 3.63
N ARG A 308 -11.29 -17.95 3.13
CA ARG A 308 -10.80 -16.61 2.81
C ARG A 308 -11.33 -15.61 3.83
N THR A 309 -10.43 -14.80 4.37
CA THR A 309 -10.77 -13.79 5.38
C THR A 309 -10.92 -12.44 4.69
N TYR A 310 -11.98 -11.72 5.02
CA TYR A 310 -12.29 -10.39 4.48
C TYR A 310 -12.46 -9.40 5.61
N VAL A 311 -12.10 -8.14 5.37
CA VAL A 311 -12.35 -7.03 6.27
C VAL A 311 -13.27 -6.02 5.61
N CYS A 312 -14.21 -5.46 6.38
CA CYS A 312 -14.99 -4.32 5.91
C CYS A 312 -14.17 -3.03 6.07
N GLU A 313 -13.78 -2.43 4.95
CA GLU A 313 -13.00 -1.20 4.92
C GLU A 313 -13.55 -0.25 3.85
N ASN A 314 -13.76 1.02 4.21
CA ASN A 314 -14.14 2.08 3.26
C ASN A 314 -15.37 1.74 2.38
N TRP A 315 -16.40 1.13 2.98
CA TRP A 315 -17.65 0.68 2.32
C TRP A 315 -17.55 -0.57 1.44
N TYR A 316 -16.39 -1.24 1.41
CA TYR A 316 -16.19 -2.45 0.63
C TYR A 316 -15.57 -3.57 1.47
N TRP A 317 -15.82 -4.81 1.05
CA TRP A 317 -15.15 -5.98 1.60
C TRP A 317 -13.83 -6.21 0.87
N THR A 318 -12.73 -6.22 1.61
CA THR A 318 -11.39 -6.45 1.09
C THR A 318 -10.86 -7.78 1.61
N GLU A 319 -10.35 -8.66 0.72
CA GLU A 319 -9.72 -9.91 1.15
C GLU A 319 -8.38 -9.63 1.85
N LEU A 320 -8.18 -10.23 3.03
CA LEU A 320 -6.94 -10.14 3.76
C LEU A 320 -5.89 -11.09 3.16
N VAL A 321 -4.71 -10.54 2.92
CA VAL A 321 -3.55 -11.25 2.37
C VAL A 321 -2.30 -10.95 3.20
N GLY A 322 -1.26 -11.78 3.04
CA GLY A 322 0.03 -11.60 3.71
C GLY A 322 -0.09 -11.53 5.23
N LEU A 323 0.63 -10.59 5.85
CA LEU A 323 0.63 -10.40 7.30
C LEU A 323 -0.74 -10.01 7.87
N ASN A 324 -1.56 -9.26 7.13
CA ASN A 324 -2.93 -8.94 7.56
C ASN A 324 -3.83 -10.18 7.65
N LYS A 325 -3.55 -11.24 6.88
CA LYS A 325 -4.27 -12.52 7.03
C LYS A 325 -3.81 -13.29 8.27
N GLU A 326 -2.56 -13.14 8.65
CA GLU A 326 -1.93 -13.93 9.70
C GLU A 326 -2.06 -13.31 11.09
N LEU A 327 -1.77 -12.01 11.19
CA LEU A 327 -1.80 -11.20 12.40
C LEU A 327 -3.15 -10.47 12.58
N GLY A 328 -4.03 -10.63 11.59
CA GLY A 328 -5.28 -9.90 11.43
C GLY A 328 -5.09 -8.47 10.91
N TYR A 329 -6.18 -7.77 10.61
CA TYR A 329 -6.12 -6.50 9.92
C TYR A 329 -5.49 -5.39 10.79
N CYS A 330 -4.43 -4.75 10.30
CA CYS A 330 -3.86 -3.54 10.90
C CYS A 330 -4.72 -2.32 10.53
N TYR A 331 -5.05 -1.50 11.54
CA TYR A 331 -5.82 -0.27 11.38
C TYR A 331 -5.47 0.74 12.47
N GLN A 332 -5.90 1.98 12.31
CA GLN A 332 -5.48 3.11 13.13
C GLN A 332 -5.65 2.93 14.64
N ASP A 333 -6.70 2.27 15.11
CA ASP A 333 -6.96 2.13 16.55
C ASP A 333 -5.99 1.16 17.25
N ILE A 334 -5.27 0.35 16.49
CA ILE A 334 -4.24 -0.57 16.98
C ILE A 334 -2.84 -0.17 16.49
N TYR A 335 -2.66 1.09 16.09
CA TYR A 335 -1.35 1.64 15.73
C TYR A 335 -0.33 1.42 16.86
N GLY A 336 0.85 0.90 16.52
CA GLY A 336 1.92 0.56 17.45
C GLY A 336 1.74 -0.79 18.16
N LYS A 337 0.64 -1.52 17.92
CA LYS A 337 0.50 -2.89 18.44
C LYS A 337 1.60 -3.77 17.86
N LEU A 338 2.27 -4.53 18.73
CA LEU A 338 3.23 -5.56 18.34
C LEU A 338 2.54 -6.93 18.24
N ASP A 339 2.89 -7.70 17.22
CA ASP A 339 2.45 -9.08 17.05
C ASP A 339 3.54 -9.93 16.38
N THR A 340 3.45 -11.26 16.49
CA THR A 340 4.52 -12.18 16.03
C THR A 340 4.01 -13.07 14.91
N ALA A 341 4.65 -12.99 13.75
CA ALA A 341 4.37 -13.87 12.62
C ALA A 341 4.74 -15.32 12.95
N LYS A 342 4.18 -16.27 12.20
CA LYS A 342 4.49 -17.70 12.25
C LYS A 342 5.97 -17.99 11.97
N THR A 343 6.67 -17.08 11.30
CA THR A 343 8.13 -17.14 11.12
C THR A 343 8.90 -16.91 12.42
N GLY A 344 8.26 -16.38 13.46
CA GLY A 344 8.87 -15.91 14.70
C GLY A 344 9.32 -14.45 14.66
N GLU A 345 9.15 -13.76 13.53
CA GLU A 345 9.49 -12.34 13.40
C GLU A 345 8.40 -11.45 14.00
N VAL A 346 8.83 -10.39 14.70
CA VAL A 346 7.93 -9.42 15.35
C VAL A 346 7.64 -8.27 14.37
N TYR A 347 6.37 -7.86 14.32
CA TYR A 347 5.86 -6.76 13.51
C TYR A 347 5.09 -5.75 14.36
N ALA A 348 5.10 -4.49 13.94
CA ALA A 348 4.26 -3.42 14.48
C ALA A 348 3.18 -3.01 13.46
N CYS A 349 1.99 -2.71 13.93
CA CYS A 349 0.94 -2.15 13.09
C CYS A 349 1.13 -0.64 12.91
N HIS A 350 1.32 -0.17 11.67
CA HIS A 350 1.41 1.25 11.34
C HIS A 350 0.42 1.62 10.25
N GLY A 351 -0.73 2.18 10.66
CA GLY A 351 -1.79 2.56 9.72
C GLY A 351 -2.57 1.33 9.27
N SER A 352 -2.36 0.87 8.03
CA SER A 352 -3.03 -0.31 7.45
C SER A 352 -2.10 -1.49 7.15
N SER A 353 -0.82 -1.38 7.53
CA SER A 353 0.23 -2.36 7.28
C SER A 353 0.93 -2.84 8.56
N TRP A 354 1.26 -4.12 8.58
CA TRP A 354 2.22 -4.69 9.53
C TRP A 354 3.63 -4.51 8.97
N GLU A 355 4.48 -3.82 9.72
CA GLU A 355 5.84 -3.45 9.33
C GLU A 355 6.84 -3.89 10.38
N LYS A 356 8.13 -3.91 10.04
CA LYS A 356 9.16 -4.15 11.07
C LYS A 356 9.06 -3.03 12.11
N PRO A 357 9.04 -3.37 13.42
CA PRO A 357 8.89 -2.36 14.46
C PRO A 357 10.03 -1.36 14.38
N TYR A 358 9.76 -0.09 14.65
CA TYR A 358 10.77 0.91 14.98
C TYR A 358 11.15 0.78 16.46
N ILE A 359 12.29 1.38 16.83
CA ILE A 359 12.75 1.38 18.23
C ILE A 359 11.70 1.95 19.19
N ASN A 360 10.91 2.93 18.74
CA ASN A 360 9.84 3.54 19.52
C ASN A 360 8.67 2.58 19.79
N ASP A 361 8.42 1.59 18.92
CA ASP A 361 7.35 0.62 19.11
C ASP A 361 7.70 -0.38 20.23
N ILE A 362 9.00 -0.67 20.41
CA ILE A 362 9.48 -1.64 21.41
C ILE A 362 9.81 -0.97 22.74
N TYR A 363 10.51 0.16 22.72
CA TYR A 363 11.06 0.80 23.93
C TYR A 363 10.35 2.10 24.31
N GLY A 364 9.33 2.50 23.53
CA GLY A 364 8.67 3.78 23.69
C GLY A 364 9.49 4.94 23.13
N LYS A 365 8.89 6.14 23.13
CA LYS A 365 9.56 7.36 22.67
C LYS A 365 10.75 7.68 23.58
N CYS A 366 11.78 8.30 23.02
CA CYS A 366 12.85 8.92 23.80
C CYS A 366 12.30 10.19 24.46
N ASP A 367 11.60 10.00 25.57
CA ASP A 367 11.07 11.05 26.43
C ASP A 367 11.84 11.09 27.77
N SER A 368 11.39 11.92 28.71
CA SER A 368 12.02 12.08 30.02
C SER A 368 12.18 10.79 30.82
N SER A 369 11.33 9.78 30.58
CA SER A 369 11.42 8.47 31.25
C SER A 369 12.53 7.59 30.68
N ASN A 370 12.90 7.82 29.42
CA ASN A 370 13.90 7.05 28.70
C ASN A 370 15.26 7.77 28.56
N VAL A 371 15.40 9.04 28.96
CA VAL A 371 16.69 9.77 28.88
C VAL A 371 17.79 9.02 29.64
N GLY A 372 18.93 8.81 28.95
CA GLY A 372 20.09 8.08 29.42
C GLY A 372 20.00 6.57 29.32
N ARG A 373 18.84 6.03 28.92
CA ARG A 373 18.68 4.59 28.70
C ARG A 373 19.44 4.16 27.45
N VAL A 374 20.21 3.09 27.59
CA VAL A 374 20.88 2.39 26.48
C VAL A 374 20.16 1.08 26.24
N VAL A 375 19.72 0.83 25.01
CA VAL A 375 19.02 -0.40 24.60
C VAL A 375 19.71 -1.02 23.40
N THR A 376 19.47 -2.30 23.16
CA THR A 376 19.92 -2.96 21.93
C THR A 376 18.72 -3.17 21.03
N PHE A 377 18.73 -2.58 19.84
CA PHE A 377 17.66 -2.70 18.85
C PHE A 377 18.30 -3.08 17.52
N ASP A 378 17.80 -4.17 16.92
CA ASP A 378 18.35 -4.77 15.69
C ASP A 378 19.88 -4.99 15.75
N SER A 379 20.35 -5.58 16.86
CA SER A 379 21.78 -5.82 17.16
C SER A 379 22.66 -4.56 17.27
N VAL A 380 22.07 -3.36 17.29
CA VAL A 380 22.78 -2.09 17.45
C VAL A 380 22.44 -1.45 18.80
N GLN A 381 23.46 -0.99 19.53
CA GLN A 381 23.25 -0.22 20.76
C GLN A 381 22.80 1.20 20.44
N GLN A 382 21.69 1.59 21.06
CA GLN A 382 21.00 2.86 20.87
C GLN A 382 20.87 3.56 22.23
N VAL A 383 20.90 4.89 22.23
CA VAL A 383 20.71 5.71 23.43
C VAL A 383 19.67 6.79 23.20
N CYS A 384 18.94 7.11 24.25
CA CYS A 384 18.12 8.31 24.32
C CYS A 384 18.93 9.43 25.02
N PRO A 385 19.61 10.33 24.30
CA PRO A 385 20.50 11.33 24.89
C PRO A 385 19.72 12.45 25.60
N SER A 386 18.59 12.87 25.04
CA SER A 386 17.65 13.83 25.63
C SER A 386 16.26 13.68 25.02
N ALA A 387 15.24 14.17 25.73
CA ALA A 387 13.84 14.08 25.29
C ALA A 387 13.54 14.85 23.98
N GLN A 388 14.50 15.62 23.47
CA GLN A 388 14.36 16.48 22.28
C GLN A 388 15.04 15.87 21.05
N GLN A 389 15.88 14.85 21.20
CA GLN A 389 16.77 14.36 20.15
C GLN A 389 16.41 12.97 19.60
N GLY A 390 15.39 12.32 20.16
CA GLY A 390 15.00 10.97 19.74
C GLY A 390 16.06 9.91 20.10
N TRP A 391 15.78 8.65 19.80
CA TRP A 391 16.77 7.60 19.93
C TRP A 391 17.84 7.73 18.83
N ARG A 392 19.11 7.50 19.18
CA ARG A 392 20.20 7.44 18.21
C ARG A 392 21.24 6.39 18.56
N GLN A 393 22.01 5.99 17.56
CA GLN A 393 23.07 5.01 17.73
C GLN A 393 24.11 5.51 18.73
N LEU A 394 24.55 4.62 19.60
CA LEU A 394 25.60 4.88 20.58
C LEU A 394 26.94 5.00 19.85
N THR A 395 27.62 6.14 20.02
CA THR A 395 28.92 6.38 19.37
C THR A 395 30.03 5.56 20.04
N ASP A 396 31.15 5.32 19.34
CA ASP A 396 32.26 4.55 19.92
C ASP A 396 32.87 5.21 21.16
N ILE A 397 32.91 6.55 21.19
CA ILE A 397 33.31 7.31 22.39
C ILE A 397 32.37 7.02 23.56
N GLU A 398 31.05 6.99 23.32
CA GLU A 398 30.05 6.78 24.37
C GLU A 398 30.03 5.34 24.90
N LYS A 399 30.43 4.37 24.08
CA LYS A 399 30.64 2.99 24.54
C LYS A 399 31.77 2.89 25.57
N GLU A 400 32.76 3.79 25.50
CA GLU A 400 33.94 3.78 26.37
C GLU A 400 33.76 4.66 27.61
N ILE A 401 33.26 5.89 27.45
CA ILE A 401 33.19 6.88 28.55
C ILE A 401 31.75 7.16 29.04
N GLY A 402 30.78 6.39 28.54
CA GLY A 402 29.36 6.54 28.83
C GLY A 402 28.67 7.56 27.91
N PRO A 403 27.33 7.48 27.78
CA PRO A 403 26.56 8.38 26.94
C PRO A 403 26.57 9.81 27.45
N CYS A 404 26.63 10.79 26.55
CA CYS A 404 26.39 12.19 26.90
C CYS A 404 24.88 12.44 26.95
N THR A 405 24.40 12.72 28.16
CA THR A 405 22.98 12.90 28.48
C THR A 405 22.75 14.25 29.15
N ASP A 406 21.49 14.63 29.36
CA ASP A 406 21.16 15.82 30.15
C ASP A 406 21.76 15.78 31.57
N SER A 407 21.87 14.59 32.18
CA SER A 407 22.53 14.40 33.48
C SER A 407 24.05 14.57 33.45
N SER A 408 24.65 14.50 32.26
CA SER A 408 26.08 14.72 32.05
C SER A 408 26.38 16.09 31.42
N TYR A 409 25.39 16.98 31.31
CA TYR A 409 25.58 18.29 30.69
C TYR A 409 26.70 19.08 31.36
N HIS A 410 27.62 19.64 30.56
CA HIS A 410 28.87 20.30 30.98
C HIS A 410 29.89 19.42 31.71
N LYS A 411 29.69 18.11 31.80
CA LYS A 411 30.71 17.20 32.32
C LYS A 411 31.92 17.22 31.39
N VAL A 412 33.11 17.40 31.98
CA VAL A 412 34.40 17.34 31.29
C VAL A 412 35.08 16.03 31.65
N VAL A 413 35.58 15.30 30.64
CA VAL A 413 36.26 14.02 30.81
C VAL A 413 37.54 13.97 29.97
N LEU A 414 38.51 13.20 30.45
CA LEU A 414 39.75 12.92 29.75
C LEU A 414 39.54 11.67 28.89
N TYR A 415 39.76 11.77 27.58
CA TYR A 415 39.68 10.64 26.67
C TYR A 415 41.10 10.22 26.24
N GLU A 416 41.62 9.19 26.90
CA GLU A 416 43.03 8.80 26.78
C GLU A 416 43.39 8.22 25.41
N LYS A 417 42.44 7.59 24.71
CA LYS A 417 42.69 6.87 23.45
C LYS A 417 43.18 7.77 22.32
N ASP A 418 42.70 9.00 22.27
CA ASP A 418 43.15 10.02 21.31
C ASP A 418 43.79 11.24 21.99
N THR A 419 44.01 11.18 23.31
CA THR A 419 44.59 12.25 24.14
C THR A 419 43.83 13.59 24.06
N THR A 420 42.50 13.55 24.03
CA THR A 420 41.66 14.75 23.97
C THR A 420 40.83 14.96 25.23
N VAL A 421 40.51 16.23 25.51
CA VAL A 421 39.50 16.60 26.50
C VAL A 421 38.16 16.61 25.82
N ARG A 422 37.15 16.00 26.44
CA ARG A 422 35.77 15.94 25.93
C ARG A 422 34.83 16.63 26.89
N VAL A 423 33.89 17.41 26.35
CA VAL A 423 32.79 18.03 27.10
C VAL A 423 31.46 17.51 26.58
N CYS A 424 30.54 17.21 27.47
CA CYS A 424 29.19 16.83 27.09
C CYS A 424 28.35 18.09 26.83
N GLU A 425 27.96 18.30 25.58
CA GLU A 425 27.11 19.41 25.15
C GLU A 425 25.93 18.90 24.31
N LYS A 426 24.72 19.22 24.76
CA LYS A 426 23.47 18.92 24.04
C LYS A 426 23.41 17.46 23.56
N GLY A 427 23.65 16.52 24.47
CA GLY A 427 23.55 15.09 24.16
C GLY A 427 24.69 14.53 23.29
N THR A 428 25.79 15.25 23.10
CA THR A 428 26.98 14.76 22.36
C THR A 428 28.30 15.14 23.05
N TRP A 429 29.28 14.25 23.01
CA TRP A 429 30.64 14.54 23.44
C TRP A 429 31.40 15.35 22.38
N LYS A 430 31.71 16.62 22.69
CA LYS A 430 32.50 17.50 21.83
C LYS A 430 33.93 17.64 22.33
N LEU A 431 34.82 18.11 21.46
CA LEU A 431 36.17 18.50 21.87
C LEU A 431 36.07 19.68 22.84
N GLY A 432 36.65 19.50 24.02
CA GLY A 432 36.77 20.53 25.04
C GLY A 432 38.12 21.22 24.98
N ASP A 433 38.19 22.39 25.59
CA ASP A 433 39.45 23.10 25.79
C ASP A 433 40.25 22.40 26.89
N TYR A 434 41.56 22.21 26.67
CA TYR A 434 42.46 21.60 27.65
C TYR A 434 42.54 22.40 28.95
N THR A 435 42.27 23.71 28.90
CA THR A 435 42.27 24.59 30.07
C THR A 435 41.14 24.30 31.05
N TRP A 436 40.08 23.59 30.64
CA TRP A 436 38.95 23.24 31.52
C TRP A 436 39.24 22.11 32.50
N VAL A 437 40.34 21.39 32.29
CA VAL A 437 40.81 20.33 33.21
C VAL A 437 41.59 20.94 34.37
N PHE A 438 42.29 22.03 34.12
CA PHE A 438 43.08 22.71 35.12
C PHE A 438 42.23 23.69 35.92
N GLU A 439 42.57 23.90 37.19
CA GLU A 439 42.02 25.03 37.94
C GLU A 439 42.37 26.37 37.27
N THR A 440 41.51 27.37 37.43
CA THR A 440 41.71 28.70 36.85
C THR A 440 43.08 29.25 37.20
N CYS A 441 43.91 29.52 36.18
CA CYS A 441 45.22 30.12 36.37
C CYS A 441 45.07 31.56 36.89
N ASN A 442 45.50 31.81 38.11
CA ASN A 442 45.37 33.07 38.84
C ASN A 442 46.69 33.41 39.57
N THR A 443 46.67 34.40 40.47
CA THR A 443 47.88 34.82 41.18
C THR A 443 48.39 33.80 42.19
N SER A 444 47.50 32.97 42.74
CA SER A 444 47.80 32.01 43.82
C SER A 444 48.47 30.72 43.30
N ASN A 445 48.16 30.31 42.07
CA ASN A 445 48.77 29.15 41.39
C ASN A 445 49.68 29.58 40.21
N ARG A 446 50.04 30.86 40.15
CA ARG A 446 51.02 31.38 39.18
C ARG A 446 52.34 30.62 39.34
N ASP A 447 52.95 30.25 38.22
CA ASP A 447 54.18 29.46 38.15
C ASP A 447 54.06 27.99 38.60
N MET A 448 52.85 27.48 38.88
CA MET A 448 52.65 26.04 39.05
C MET A 448 52.78 25.28 37.72
N LEU A 449 53.24 24.04 37.83
CA LEU A 449 53.30 23.07 36.73
C LEU A 449 52.25 21.99 36.99
N ASP A 450 51.60 21.56 35.92
CA ASP A 450 50.68 20.44 35.94
C ASP A 450 50.78 19.67 34.62
N THR A 451 50.24 18.45 34.57
CA THR A 451 50.40 17.54 33.44
C THR A 451 49.05 17.06 32.92
N LEU A 452 48.84 17.17 31.61
CA LEU A 452 47.67 16.64 30.91
C LEU A 452 48.12 15.67 29.81
N PHE A 453 47.64 14.43 29.84
CA PHE A 453 48.07 13.34 28.94
C PHE A 453 49.61 13.20 28.85
N GLY A 454 50.30 13.31 30.00
CA GLY A 454 51.77 13.28 30.05
C GLY A 454 52.48 14.53 29.50
N THR A 455 51.74 15.52 28.99
CA THR A 455 52.29 16.79 28.51
C THR A 455 52.31 17.83 29.62
N PRO A 456 53.46 18.40 29.99
CA PRO A 456 53.53 19.41 31.04
C PRO A 456 53.07 20.80 30.56
N TYR A 457 52.32 21.48 31.41
CA TYR A 457 51.83 22.85 31.25
C TYR A 457 52.28 23.71 32.44
N LYS A 458 52.36 25.02 32.23
CA LYS A 458 52.63 26.02 33.27
C LYS A 458 51.55 27.09 33.32
N CYS A 459 51.16 27.50 34.52
CA CYS A 459 50.23 28.61 34.70
C CYS A 459 50.95 29.97 34.57
N GLN A 460 50.65 30.72 33.50
CA GLN A 460 51.26 32.02 33.23
C GLN A 460 50.29 32.98 32.51
N SER A 461 50.25 34.25 32.94
CA SER A 461 49.41 35.29 32.33
C SER A 461 47.92 34.94 32.32
N SER A 462 47.44 34.37 33.43
CA SER A 462 46.04 33.95 33.64
C SER A 462 45.55 32.82 32.74
N THR A 463 46.46 32.04 32.15
CA THR A 463 46.12 30.83 31.37
C THR A 463 47.21 29.76 31.53
N TRP A 464 46.84 28.50 31.28
CA TRP A 464 47.79 27.38 31.24
C TRP A 464 48.44 27.29 29.86
N LYS A 465 49.76 27.31 29.81
CA LYS A 465 50.53 27.23 28.57
C LYS A 465 51.34 25.94 28.54
N ARG A 466 51.27 25.23 27.41
CA ARG A 466 52.11 24.05 27.16
C ARG A 466 53.58 24.45 27.23
N LEU A 467 54.41 23.65 27.90
CA LEU A 467 55.86 23.87 27.91
C LEU A 467 56.41 23.65 26.50
N SER A 468 57.16 24.64 26.01
CA SER A 468 57.91 24.54 24.75
C SER A 468 58.99 23.46 24.82
N ASP A 469 59.46 22.99 23.67
CA ASP A 469 60.53 21.98 23.59
C ASP A 469 61.80 22.44 24.32
N LEU A 470 62.12 23.73 24.21
CA LEU A 470 63.19 24.37 24.95
C LEU A 470 62.96 24.29 26.46
N GLU A 471 61.78 24.65 26.96
CA GLU A 471 61.46 24.57 28.39
C GLU A 471 61.47 23.15 28.95
N ARG A 472 61.16 22.14 28.12
CA ARG A 472 61.31 20.74 28.52
C ARG A 472 62.78 20.32 28.61
N GLN A 473 63.68 21.01 27.90
CA GLN A 473 65.12 20.74 27.92
C GLN A 473 65.86 21.48 29.05
N ILE A 474 65.52 22.75 29.31
CA ILE A 474 66.25 23.60 30.27
C ILE A 474 65.44 24.05 31.48
N GLY A 475 64.23 23.51 31.64
CA GLY A 475 63.30 23.91 32.68
C GLY A 475 62.45 25.12 32.26
N PRO A 476 61.25 25.26 32.86
CA PRO A 476 60.35 26.36 32.55
C PRO A 476 60.89 27.71 33.05
N CYS A 477 60.70 28.75 32.26
CA CYS A 477 60.90 30.13 32.73
C CYS A 477 59.66 30.56 33.52
N LEU A 478 59.85 30.79 34.81
CA LEU A 478 58.87 31.12 35.85
C LEU A 478 59.28 32.45 36.52
N ASN A 479 58.42 33.09 37.31
CA ASN A 479 58.83 34.34 37.95
C ASN A 479 59.97 34.13 38.97
N LYS A 480 60.02 32.96 39.61
CA LYS A 480 61.06 32.60 40.58
C LYS A 480 62.48 32.56 40.00
N ASN A 481 62.61 32.34 38.69
CA ASN A 481 63.89 32.34 37.99
C ASN A 481 63.97 33.42 36.90
N ASN A 482 63.19 34.49 37.05
CA ASN A 482 63.29 35.66 36.19
C ASN A 482 64.69 36.30 36.32
N GLY A 483 65.37 36.50 35.20
CA GLY A 483 66.77 36.92 35.13
C GLY A 483 67.79 35.78 35.01
N GLU A 484 67.36 34.52 35.14
CA GLU A 484 68.23 33.35 34.93
C GLU A 484 68.69 33.27 33.47
N GLN A 485 69.94 32.87 33.27
CA GLN A 485 70.57 32.70 31.96
C GLN A 485 71.01 31.25 31.78
N VAL A 486 70.60 30.64 30.67
CA VAL A 486 70.99 29.27 30.32
C VAL A 486 71.50 29.23 28.89
N THR A 487 72.63 28.57 28.67
CA THR A 487 73.23 28.39 27.34
C THR A 487 72.89 27.02 26.79
N VAL A 488 72.26 26.97 25.61
CA VAL A 488 71.96 25.73 24.86
C VAL A 488 72.52 25.88 23.47
N SER A 489 73.41 24.97 23.06
CA SER A 489 74.01 24.94 21.72
C SER A 489 74.51 26.32 21.25
N ASP A 490 75.37 26.94 22.06
CA ASP A 490 75.98 28.27 21.84
C ASP A 490 75.03 29.47 21.76
N THR A 491 73.74 29.29 22.08
CA THR A 491 72.78 30.39 22.21
C THR A 491 72.46 30.66 23.69
N VAL A 492 72.61 31.91 24.13
CA VAL A 492 72.24 32.34 25.48
C VAL A 492 70.77 32.73 25.50
N PHE A 493 69.99 32.04 26.34
CA PHE A 493 68.60 32.36 26.63
C PHE A 493 68.49 33.05 27.98
N LEU A 494 67.72 34.14 28.05
CA LEU A 494 67.40 34.87 29.27
C LEU A 494 65.94 34.63 29.62
N CYS A 495 65.67 34.18 30.84
CA CYS A 495 64.31 34.10 31.37
C CYS A 495 63.82 35.51 31.70
N SER A 496 62.85 36.01 30.94
CA SER A 496 62.27 37.34 31.14
C SER A 496 60.77 37.31 30.95
N GLY A 497 60.02 37.75 31.96
CA GLY A 497 58.56 37.81 31.91
C GLY A 497 57.89 36.43 31.74
N GLY A 498 58.53 35.37 32.25
CA GLY A 498 58.06 33.99 32.13
C GLY A 498 58.23 33.39 30.73
N GLN A 499 59.09 33.94 29.87
CA GLN A 499 59.48 33.33 28.59
C GLN A 499 61.00 33.34 28.44
N TRP A 500 61.55 32.28 27.85
CA TRP A 500 62.97 32.26 27.45
C TRP A 500 63.14 33.08 26.16
N THR A 501 63.95 34.14 26.23
CA THR A 501 64.24 35.02 25.10
C THR A 501 65.70 34.84 24.66
N LYS A 502 65.95 34.75 23.35
CA LYS A 502 67.32 34.72 22.82
C LYS A 502 67.96 36.09 23.00
N LYS A 503 69.19 36.13 23.50
CA LYS A 503 69.95 37.38 23.61
C LYS A 503 70.59 37.73 22.27
N THR A 504 69.93 38.58 21.48
CA THR A 504 70.49 39.12 20.22
C THR A 504 71.28 40.41 20.45
N SER A 505 72.45 40.53 19.82
CA SER A 505 73.22 41.78 19.78
C SER A 505 72.54 42.80 18.84
N PRO A 506 72.63 44.11 19.12
CA PRO A 506 71.77 45.12 18.47
C PRO A 506 72.25 45.47 17.06
N GLY A 507 71.36 45.40 16.08
CA GLY A 507 71.60 45.91 14.73
C GLY A 507 70.44 45.72 13.75
N SER A 508 69.85 46.84 13.37
CA SER A 508 69.08 47.12 12.14
C SER A 508 67.61 46.69 12.00
N SER A 509 66.86 47.70 11.57
CA SER A 509 65.42 47.88 11.35
C SER A 509 64.96 47.58 9.92
N SER A 510 63.67 47.27 9.72
CA SER A 510 62.86 47.82 8.59
C SER A 510 61.36 47.53 8.76
N SER A 511 60.54 48.59 8.83
CA SER A 511 59.50 49.00 7.84
C SER A 511 58.12 48.33 8.00
N SER A 512 57.13 49.00 8.61
CA SER A 512 56.02 49.80 7.98
C SER A 512 55.17 48.99 6.98
N VAL A 513 53.85 48.84 7.12
CA VAL A 513 52.74 49.79 6.79
C VAL A 513 51.48 49.40 7.63
N LYS A 514 50.86 50.28 8.46
CA LYS A 514 49.57 51.03 8.25
C LYS A 514 48.46 50.25 7.49
N SER A 515 47.17 50.27 7.80
CA SER A 515 46.34 50.92 8.83
C SER A 515 44.86 50.51 8.62
N SER A 516 44.08 50.47 9.71
CA SER A 516 42.66 50.89 9.86
C SER A 516 41.56 50.19 9.02
N SER A 517 40.67 49.36 9.58
CA SER A 517 39.51 49.64 10.47
C SER A 517 38.22 50.01 9.72
N SER A 518 37.15 49.20 9.82
CA SER A 518 35.92 49.45 10.63
C SER A 518 34.77 50.02 9.74
N SER A 519 33.48 49.69 9.79
CA SER A 519 32.60 48.96 10.72
C SER A 519 31.25 48.67 10.05
N ALA A 520 30.48 47.78 10.67
CA ALA A 520 29.02 47.86 10.93
C ALA A 520 28.01 47.70 9.78
N VAL A 521 27.51 46.46 9.71
CA VAL A 521 26.10 46.02 9.73
C VAL A 521 25.02 47.09 9.49
N SER A 522 24.19 46.86 8.48
CA SER A 522 22.76 47.21 8.48
C SER A 522 22.01 46.28 7.53
N SER A 523 20.99 45.64 8.07
CA SER A 523 20.09 44.66 7.50
C SER A 523 19.33 45.12 6.25
N SER A 524 19.48 44.39 5.14
CA SER A 524 18.42 44.13 4.18
C SER A 524 18.65 42.74 3.56
N SER A 525 17.58 41.95 3.50
CA SER A 525 17.54 40.55 3.08
C SER A 525 18.11 40.37 1.66
N SER A 526 19.39 40.00 1.60
CA SER A 526 20.08 39.68 0.36
C SER A 526 19.85 38.21 0.05
N ILE A 527 18.99 37.91 -0.93
CA ILE A 527 18.91 36.57 -1.53
C ILE A 527 20.30 36.26 -2.06
N GLN A 528 21.02 35.33 -1.41
CA GLN A 528 22.32 34.87 -1.89
C GLN A 528 22.10 34.12 -3.21
N THR A 529 22.88 34.43 -4.24
CA THR A 529 22.83 33.63 -5.47
C THR A 529 23.33 32.23 -5.18
N MET A 530 22.74 31.20 -5.78
CA MET A 530 23.17 29.82 -5.55
C MET A 530 24.65 29.58 -5.88
N LEU A 531 25.22 30.33 -6.83
CA LEU A 531 26.67 30.35 -7.06
C LEU A 531 27.49 30.90 -5.88
N SER A 532 26.96 31.88 -5.13
CA SER A 532 27.62 32.41 -3.93
C SER A 532 27.59 31.44 -2.76
N VAL A 533 26.53 30.62 -2.66
CA VAL A 533 26.35 29.60 -1.62
C VAL A 533 27.28 28.39 -1.88
N LEU A 534 27.30 27.90 -3.12
CA LEU A 534 28.11 26.74 -3.49
C LEU A 534 29.59 27.09 -3.71
N GLY A 535 29.89 28.31 -4.16
CA GLY A 535 31.21 28.71 -4.65
C GLY A 535 31.60 27.98 -5.95
N GLU A 536 32.84 28.16 -6.42
CA GLU A 536 33.31 27.49 -7.63
C GLU A 536 33.52 25.98 -7.40
N CYS A 537 33.00 25.14 -8.31
CA CYS A 537 33.35 23.72 -8.39
C CYS A 537 34.60 23.60 -9.29
N ASN A 538 35.74 23.25 -8.68
CA ASN A 538 37.00 23.06 -9.36
C ASN A 538 37.61 21.71 -8.98
N SER A 539 38.73 21.35 -9.60
CA SER A 539 39.38 20.04 -9.42
C SER A 539 39.71 19.71 -7.96
N ALA A 540 39.89 20.71 -7.09
CA ALA A 540 40.18 20.50 -5.66
C ALA A 540 38.93 20.21 -4.81
N ARG A 541 37.73 20.46 -5.35
CA ARG A 541 36.45 20.28 -4.65
C ARG A 541 35.63 19.11 -5.19
N ILE A 542 36.12 18.36 -6.18
CA ILE A 542 35.44 17.16 -6.68
C ILE A 542 35.17 16.21 -5.51
N GLY A 543 33.92 15.80 -5.34
CA GLY A 543 33.45 14.95 -4.25
C GLY A 543 32.91 15.69 -3.03
N VAL A 544 33.15 17.00 -2.89
CA VAL A 544 32.66 17.80 -1.76
C VAL A 544 31.14 17.98 -1.85
N LEU A 545 30.46 17.76 -0.73
CA LEU A 545 29.05 18.07 -0.53
C LEU A 545 28.91 19.42 0.17
N VAL A 546 28.07 20.30 -0.37
CA VAL A 546 27.78 21.62 0.21
C VAL A 546 26.29 21.70 0.49
N ASP A 547 25.95 22.11 1.71
CA ASP A 547 24.58 22.42 2.10
C ASP A 547 24.16 23.77 1.46
N ASN A 548 23.10 23.75 0.66
CA ASN A 548 22.58 24.93 -0.02
C ASN A 548 21.40 25.59 0.71
N GLY A 549 21.07 25.15 1.92
CA GLY A 549 19.93 25.61 2.71
C GLY A 549 18.64 24.82 2.47
N LEU A 550 18.58 23.99 1.42
CA LEU A 550 17.49 23.06 1.15
C LEU A 550 17.92 21.61 1.28
N ASN A 551 19.13 21.30 0.80
CA ASN A 551 19.74 19.98 0.73
C ASN A 551 21.25 20.08 0.45
N LYS A 552 21.87 18.96 0.03
CA LYS A 552 23.30 18.86 -0.22
C LYS A 552 23.59 18.67 -1.71
N THR A 553 24.39 19.55 -2.31
CA THR A 553 24.84 19.44 -3.70
C THR A 553 26.30 18.96 -3.76
N LYS A 554 26.65 18.11 -4.72
CA LYS A 554 27.99 17.51 -4.86
C LYS A 554 28.76 18.13 -6.03
N CYS A 555 30.02 18.48 -5.85
CA CYS A 555 30.88 18.90 -6.97
C CYS A 555 31.40 17.65 -7.72
N THR A 556 31.21 17.60 -9.03
CA THR A 556 31.65 16.54 -9.95
C THR A 556 32.59 17.12 -11.01
N ALA A 557 33.08 16.27 -11.92
CA ALA A 557 33.86 16.73 -13.06
C ALA A 557 33.09 17.67 -14.01
N ASN A 558 31.75 17.64 -13.97
CA ASN A 558 30.88 18.45 -14.83
C ASN A 558 30.31 19.69 -14.11
N GLY A 559 30.72 19.95 -12.86
CA GLY A 559 30.21 21.06 -12.05
C GLY A 559 29.43 20.58 -10.83
N TRP A 560 28.57 21.45 -10.28
CA TRP A 560 27.71 21.08 -9.16
C TRP A 560 26.54 20.22 -9.65
N GLU A 561 26.34 19.04 -9.06
CA GLU A 561 25.23 18.12 -9.38
C GLU A 561 24.52 17.70 -8.09
N TYR A 562 23.20 17.53 -8.16
CA TYR A 562 22.45 16.99 -7.03
C TYR A 562 22.63 15.45 -6.93
N PRO A 563 23.05 14.92 -5.77
CA PRO A 563 23.22 13.48 -5.57
C PRO A 563 21.87 12.81 -5.32
N TYR A 564 21.12 12.51 -6.38
CA TYR A 564 19.83 11.81 -6.29
C TYR A 564 19.93 10.48 -5.53
N GLY A 565 18.93 10.24 -4.68
CA GLY A 565 18.62 8.91 -4.18
C GLY A 565 17.85 8.10 -5.23
N THR A 566 17.53 6.85 -4.90
CA THR A 566 16.74 5.98 -5.77
C THR A 566 15.65 5.26 -4.98
N LEU A 567 14.47 5.18 -5.59
CA LEU A 567 13.34 4.36 -5.18
C LEU A 567 13.11 3.30 -6.25
N THR A 568 13.19 2.02 -5.89
CA THR A 568 12.72 0.95 -6.78
C THR A 568 11.29 0.60 -6.39
N ASP A 569 10.36 0.78 -7.31
CA ASP A 569 8.97 0.35 -7.13
C ASP A 569 8.89 -1.17 -7.27
N SER A 570 8.54 -1.87 -6.20
CA SER A 570 8.51 -3.34 -6.18
C SER A 570 7.39 -3.94 -7.03
N ARG A 571 6.41 -3.13 -7.45
CA ARG A 571 5.25 -3.58 -8.22
C ARG A 571 5.59 -3.80 -9.69
N ASP A 572 6.50 -3.00 -10.23
CA ASP A 572 6.88 -3.01 -11.66
C ASP A 572 8.40 -2.96 -11.91
N ASN A 573 9.21 -2.90 -10.85
CA ASN A 573 10.66 -2.77 -10.86
C ASN A 573 11.19 -1.47 -11.49
N HIS A 574 10.35 -0.43 -11.65
CA HIS A 574 10.82 0.87 -12.11
C HIS A 574 11.67 1.55 -11.02
N VAL A 575 12.83 2.07 -11.43
CA VAL A 575 13.72 2.86 -10.57
C VAL A 575 13.47 4.34 -10.82
N TYR A 576 13.05 5.05 -9.77
CA TYR A 576 12.81 6.48 -9.76
C TYR A 576 13.88 7.20 -8.96
N ARG A 577 14.31 8.37 -9.42
CA ARG A 577 15.17 9.26 -8.64
C ARG A 577 14.38 9.90 -7.51
N THR A 578 15.03 10.08 -6.38
CA THR A 578 14.47 10.76 -5.21
C THR A 578 15.37 11.92 -4.75
N THR A 579 14.77 12.91 -4.11
CA THR A 579 15.45 14.08 -3.57
C THR A 579 14.94 14.36 -2.16
N GLU A 580 15.84 14.69 -1.25
CA GLU A 580 15.49 15.23 0.06
C GLU A 580 15.47 16.76 -0.03
N ILE A 581 14.36 17.38 0.38
CA ILE A 581 14.19 18.83 0.40
C ILE A 581 13.50 19.21 1.71
N ALA A 582 14.13 20.08 2.49
CA ALA A 582 13.61 20.57 3.77
C ALA A 582 13.14 19.44 4.73
N GLY A 583 13.89 18.33 4.77
CA GLY A 583 13.63 17.20 5.66
C GLY A 583 12.53 16.24 5.21
N ARG A 584 11.98 16.39 3.99
CA ARG A 584 11.07 15.41 3.37
C ARG A 584 11.68 14.82 2.12
N THR A 585 11.38 13.54 1.84
CA THR A 585 11.87 12.86 0.63
C THR A 585 10.80 12.90 -0.46
N TRP A 586 11.14 13.49 -1.61
CA TRP A 586 10.28 13.61 -2.79
C TRP A 586 10.76 12.70 -3.91
N MET A 587 9.83 12.19 -4.71
CA MET A 587 10.18 11.68 -6.03
C MET A 587 10.62 12.85 -6.91
N ALA A 588 11.80 12.72 -7.51
CA ALA A 588 12.31 13.65 -8.51
C ALA A 588 11.75 13.34 -9.90
N ASP A 589 11.45 12.06 -10.16
CA ASP A 589 10.81 11.61 -11.39
C ASP A 589 9.29 11.50 -11.23
N ASN A 590 8.56 11.74 -12.33
CA ASN A 590 7.12 11.48 -12.37
C ASN A 590 6.84 9.97 -12.38
N LEU A 591 5.78 9.55 -11.70
CA LEU A 591 5.39 8.15 -11.59
C LEU A 591 5.02 7.55 -12.97
N LYS A 592 5.50 6.35 -13.27
CA LYS A 592 5.29 5.61 -14.54
C LYS A 592 4.46 4.34 -14.36
N TYR A 593 3.90 4.14 -13.18
CA TYR A 593 3.16 2.94 -12.81
C TYR A 593 1.91 2.72 -13.67
N ASN A 594 1.82 1.58 -14.34
CA ASN A 594 0.65 1.17 -15.13
C ASN A 594 0.29 -0.30 -14.87
N GLY A 595 0.14 -0.64 -13.59
CA GLY A 595 -0.26 -1.97 -13.16
C GLY A 595 -1.72 -2.28 -13.49
N SER A 596 -2.11 -3.55 -13.36
CA SER A 596 -3.49 -4.00 -13.59
C SER A 596 -4.51 -3.46 -12.58
N ASP A 597 -4.05 -2.84 -11.49
CA ASP A 597 -4.84 -2.17 -10.46
C ASP A 597 -5.02 -0.66 -10.73
N VAL A 598 -4.62 -0.17 -11.90
CA VAL A 598 -4.79 1.21 -12.35
C VAL A 598 -5.88 1.24 -13.42
N ASP A 599 -7.00 1.92 -13.14
CA ASP A 599 -8.15 1.98 -14.07
C ASP A 599 -7.77 2.64 -15.40
N GLU A 600 -7.04 3.76 -15.38
CA GLU A 600 -6.60 4.48 -16.56
C GLU A 600 -5.33 5.32 -16.29
N SER A 601 -4.37 5.29 -17.21
CA SER A 601 -3.25 6.24 -17.22
C SER A 601 -2.86 6.59 -18.65
N LEU A 602 -2.46 7.84 -18.87
CA LEU A 602 -2.21 8.40 -20.19
C LEU A 602 -0.75 8.84 -20.35
N CYS A 603 -0.20 8.69 -21.55
CA CYS A 603 1.10 9.28 -21.86
C CYS A 603 0.94 10.78 -22.17
N PRO A 604 1.88 11.62 -21.73
CA PRO A 604 1.93 13.03 -22.10
C PRO A 604 1.84 13.23 -23.62
N GLY A 605 0.91 14.07 -24.07
CA GLY A 605 0.66 14.31 -25.49
C GLY A 605 0.13 13.10 -26.27
N LEU A 606 -0.38 12.07 -25.58
CA LEU A 606 -0.85 10.80 -26.16
C LEU A 606 0.22 10.06 -26.98
N ALA A 607 1.50 10.29 -26.68
CA ALA A 607 2.63 9.64 -27.34
C ALA A 607 3.31 8.65 -26.38
N GLU A 608 3.36 7.37 -26.74
CA GLU A 608 3.88 6.30 -25.88
C GLU A 608 5.34 6.54 -25.43
N SER A 609 6.17 7.13 -26.30
CA SER A 609 7.55 7.51 -25.97
C SER A 609 7.68 8.47 -24.79
N ASN A 610 6.62 9.22 -24.48
CA ASN A 610 6.62 10.20 -23.41
C ASN A 610 6.31 9.57 -22.05
N CYS A 611 5.67 8.41 -22.00
CA CYS A 611 5.45 7.68 -20.75
C CYS A 611 6.79 7.33 -20.08
N GLU A 612 7.74 6.82 -20.87
CA GLU A 612 9.07 6.41 -20.38
C GLU A 612 9.96 7.60 -20.02
N SER A 613 9.88 8.72 -20.75
CA SER A 613 10.76 9.87 -20.53
C SER A 613 10.21 10.89 -19.54
N MET A 614 8.89 11.03 -19.44
CA MET A 614 8.23 12.12 -18.71
C MET A 614 7.26 11.65 -17.62
N GLY A 615 7.03 10.35 -17.47
CA GLY A 615 6.02 9.82 -16.57
C GLY A 615 4.66 9.68 -17.23
N ARG A 616 3.71 9.14 -16.45
CA ARG A 616 2.31 8.98 -16.82
C ARG A 616 1.42 10.03 -16.16
N LEU A 617 0.29 10.28 -16.79
CA LEU A 617 -0.76 11.19 -16.31
C LEU A 617 -1.94 10.36 -15.78
N TYR A 618 -2.50 10.77 -14.65
CA TYR A 618 -3.54 10.04 -13.93
C TYR A 618 -4.70 10.95 -13.53
N LYS A 619 -5.92 10.40 -13.58
CA LYS A 619 -7.11 11.02 -12.99
C LYS A 619 -7.04 11.01 -11.47
N TRP A 620 -7.79 11.90 -10.81
CA TRP A 620 -7.73 12.03 -9.36
C TRP A 620 -8.21 10.78 -8.64
N HIS A 621 -9.38 10.23 -9.01
CA HIS A 621 -9.87 8.96 -8.46
C HIS A 621 -8.83 7.83 -8.64
N THR A 622 -8.15 7.79 -9.79
CA THR A 622 -7.08 6.81 -10.04
C THR A 622 -5.94 7.02 -9.05
N VAL A 623 -5.46 8.26 -8.89
CA VAL A 623 -4.39 8.60 -7.94
C VAL A 623 -4.73 8.19 -6.51
N MET A 624 -5.98 8.38 -6.12
CA MET A 624 -6.48 8.10 -4.78
C MET A 624 -6.95 6.65 -4.59
N LYS A 625 -6.92 5.81 -5.64
CA LYS A 625 -7.50 4.45 -5.66
C LYS A 625 -8.99 4.43 -5.26
N LEU A 626 -9.76 5.35 -5.82
CA LEU A 626 -11.20 5.48 -5.62
C LEU A 626 -11.98 5.12 -6.90
N PRO A 627 -13.24 4.67 -6.79
CA PRO A 627 -14.09 4.45 -7.95
C PRO A 627 -14.29 5.71 -8.81
N GLU A 628 -14.33 5.57 -10.13
CA GLU A 628 -14.42 6.69 -11.09
C GLU A 628 -15.62 7.63 -10.85
N ASN A 629 -16.75 7.11 -10.37
CA ASN A 629 -17.96 7.90 -10.10
C ASN A 629 -17.83 8.87 -8.90
N ILE A 630 -16.74 8.79 -8.13
CA ILE A 630 -16.49 9.64 -6.96
C ILE A 630 -16.03 11.05 -7.35
N ASP A 631 -15.52 11.25 -8.57
CA ASP A 631 -15.03 12.56 -9.07
C ASP A 631 -16.11 13.66 -9.07
N TYR A 632 -17.39 13.28 -8.99
CA TYR A 632 -18.54 14.20 -8.97
C TYR A 632 -19.36 14.17 -7.67
N SER A 633 -19.10 13.24 -6.74
CA SER A 633 -20.02 12.96 -5.61
C SER A 633 -19.52 13.34 -4.22
N LEU A 634 -18.24 13.67 -4.04
CA LEU A 634 -17.72 14.09 -2.72
C LEU A 634 -18.09 15.54 -2.43
N GLN A 635 -18.96 15.76 -1.42
CA GLN A 635 -19.37 17.09 -0.96
C GLN A 635 -18.86 17.50 0.44
N GLN A 636 -18.07 16.68 1.18
CA GLN A 636 -17.55 17.12 2.47
C GLN A 636 -16.28 16.40 2.95
N ASP A 637 -15.46 17.18 3.65
CA ASP A 637 -14.23 16.91 4.41
C ASP A 637 -13.06 16.20 3.68
N SER A 638 -12.03 16.98 3.34
CA SER A 638 -10.79 16.56 2.68
C SER A 638 -9.74 15.98 3.64
N THR A 639 -9.96 16.06 4.95
CA THR A 639 -9.00 15.57 5.96
C THR A 639 -8.84 14.05 5.92
N GLN A 640 -9.87 13.31 5.48
CA GLN A 640 -9.85 11.84 5.38
C GLN A 640 -8.81 11.30 4.37
N TYR A 641 -8.34 12.13 3.45
CA TYR A 641 -7.43 11.73 2.37
C TYR A 641 -6.00 12.26 2.56
N LEU A 642 -5.73 13.00 3.64
CA LEU A 642 -4.39 13.49 3.95
C LEU A 642 -3.43 12.31 4.10
N LYS A 643 -2.31 12.36 3.38
CA LYS A 643 -1.28 11.31 3.33
C LYS A 643 -1.78 9.93 2.85
N ALA A 644 -2.84 9.88 2.04
CA ALA A 644 -3.25 8.64 1.41
C ALA A 644 -2.12 8.09 0.52
N GLN A 645 -1.77 6.81 0.70
CA GLN A 645 -0.81 6.14 -0.19
C GLN A 645 -1.25 6.25 -1.67
N GLY A 646 -2.53 5.98 -1.94
CA GLY A 646 -3.03 5.98 -3.30
C GLY A 646 -2.27 5.00 -4.20
N ILE A 647 -1.90 5.44 -5.41
CA ILE A 647 -1.06 4.66 -6.35
C ILE A 647 0.44 4.83 -6.08
N CYS A 648 0.84 5.62 -5.08
CA CYS A 648 2.25 5.71 -4.72
C CYS A 648 2.79 4.35 -4.24
N PRO A 649 4.11 4.10 -4.45
CA PRO A 649 4.76 2.89 -3.93
C PRO A 649 4.59 2.75 -2.42
N THR A 650 4.69 1.53 -1.90
CA THR A 650 4.59 1.28 -0.45
C THR A 650 5.59 2.14 0.34
N GLY A 651 5.11 2.79 1.40
CA GLY A 651 5.90 3.73 2.21
C GLY A 651 6.03 5.14 1.61
N TRP A 652 5.28 5.44 0.55
CA TRP A 652 5.16 6.77 -0.08
C TRP A 652 3.68 7.14 -0.21
N HIS A 653 3.37 8.44 -0.19
CA HIS A 653 1.99 8.92 -0.32
C HIS A 653 1.81 10.01 -1.38
N VAL A 654 0.54 10.21 -1.76
CA VAL A 654 0.11 11.30 -2.63
C VAL A 654 0.25 12.61 -1.84
N PRO A 655 1.08 13.56 -2.30
CA PRO A 655 1.30 14.78 -1.54
C PRO A 655 -0.01 15.56 -1.38
N SER A 656 -0.17 16.19 -0.22
CA SER A 656 -1.25 17.13 0.07
C SER A 656 -0.94 18.52 -0.47
N TYR A 657 -1.96 19.39 -0.47
CA TYR A 657 -1.78 20.81 -0.79
C TYR A 657 -0.75 21.48 0.11
N GLU A 658 -0.78 21.18 1.42
CA GLU A 658 0.16 21.74 2.38
C GLU A 658 1.60 21.29 2.10
N GLU A 659 1.82 20.02 1.79
CA GLU A 659 3.16 19.50 1.45
C GLU A 659 3.72 20.13 0.17
N TRP A 660 2.88 20.29 -0.86
CA TRP A 660 3.28 21.02 -2.06
C TRP A 660 3.59 22.50 -1.77
N ASN A 661 2.81 23.13 -0.91
CA ASN A 661 3.02 24.51 -0.51
C ASN A 661 4.32 24.69 0.29
N ASP A 662 4.61 23.77 1.21
CA ASP A 662 5.87 23.74 1.95
C ASP A 662 7.07 23.60 1.00
N LEU A 663 6.98 22.71 0.01
CA LEU A 663 8.01 22.53 -1.02
C LEU A 663 8.22 23.82 -1.82
N ALA A 664 7.13 24.41 -2.33
CA ALA A 664 7.20 25.63 -3.12
C ALA A 664 7.81 26.78 -2.32
N ASN A 665 7.39 26.97 -1.06
CA ASN A 665 7.92 28.01 -0.18
C ASN A 665 9.39 27.78 0.18
N ALA A 666 9.80 26.52 0.43
CA ALA A 666 11.19 26.18 0.69
C ALA A 666 12.07 26.58 -0.51
N ILE A 667 11.66 26.18 -1.73
CA ILE A 667 12.37 26.53 -2.97
C ILE A 667 12.39 28.05 -3.18
N ASP A 668 11.26 28.74 -3.09
CA ASP A 668 11.17 30.18 -3.32
C ASP A 668 11.98 30.99 -2.29
N SER A 669 11.99 30.57 -1.02
CA SER A 669 12.72 31.25 0.06
C SER A 669 14.24 31.15 -0.06
N THR A 670 14.74 30.04 -0.62
CA THR A 670 16.19 29.77 -0.71
C THR A 670 16.78 30.33 -1.99
N VAL A 671 16.05 30.24 -3.10
CA VAL A 671 16.58 30.46 -4.45
C VAL A 671 16.06 31.77 -5.05
N GLY A 672 14.92 32.26 -4.57
CA GLY A 672 14.22 33.40 -5.15
C GLY A 672 13.70 33.14 -6.57
N SER A 673 13.35 34.23 -7.25
CA SER A 673 12.66 34.25 -8.54
C SER A 673 13.49 33.86 -9.78
N TYR A 674 14.65 33.20 -9.64
CA TYR A 674 15.55 32.93 -10.77
C TYR A 674 15.23 31.62 -11.50
N SER A 675 15.17 31.68 -12.84
CA SER A 675 14.98 30.53 -13.72
C SER A 675 16.28 29.73 -13.87
N ASN A 676 16.20 28.40 -13.83
CA ASN A 676 17.27 27.39 -14.09
C ASN A 676 17.98 26.75 -12.87
N TYR A 677 17.39 26.77 -11.67
CA TYR A 677 18.05 26.18 -10.49
C TYR A 677 17.62 24.73 -10.14
N ASN A 678 16.54 24.23 -10.71
CA ASN A 678 15.94 22.93 -10.34
C ASN A 678 16.88 21.72 -10.44
N ASP A 679 17.92 21.80 -11.27
CA ASP A 679 18.94 20.75 -11.40
C ASP A 679 19.86 20.62 -10.17
N TYR A 680 20.02 21.70 -9.39
CA TYR A 680 20.88 21.73 -8.20
C TYR A 680 20.13 21.44 -6.89
N VAL A 681 18.82 21.67 -6.84
CA VAL A 681 17.92 21.29 -5.71
C VAL A 681 17.34 19.89 -5.83
N GLY A 682 17.63 19.18 -6.91
CA GLY A 682 17.15 17.82 -7.07
C GLY A 682 15.65 17.72 -7.37
N PHE A 683 14.98 18.80 -7.76
CA PHE A 683 13.56 18.74 -8.17
C PHE A 683 13.41 19.08 -9.66
N PRO A 684 13.77 18.15 -10.56
CA PRO A 684 13.99 18.45 -11.97
C PRO A 684 12.70 18.88 -12.64
N LYS A 685 12.84 19.79 -13.61
CA LYS A 685 11.74 20.27 -14.44
C LYS A 685 11.37 19.20 -15.48
N MET A 686 10.13 18.72 -15.43
CA MET A 686 9.59 17.77 -16.41
C MET A 686 8.25 18.30 -16.92
N LEU A 687 8.22 18.79 -18.17
CA LEU A 687 7.06 19.48 -18.76
C LEU A 687 6.04 18.50 -19.39
N SER A 688 5.44 17.61 -18.59
CA SER A 688 4.47 16.58 -18.99
C SER A 688 3.08 17.10 -19.41
N GLY A 689 2.76 18.38 -19.21
CA GLY A 689 1.43 18.91 -19.49
C GLY A 689 0.32 18.29 -18.63
N TYR A 690 -0.90 18.29 -19.18
CA TYR A 690 -2.10 17.63 -18.66
C TYR A 690 -3.03 17.25 -19.82
N ILE A 691 -4.02 16.40 -19.55
CA ILE A 691 -5.10 16.06 -20.50
C ILE A 691 -6.43 16.30 -19.80
N SER A 692 -7.40 16.97 -20.44
CA SER A 692 -8.74 17.17 -19.87
C SER A 692 -9.84 16.84 -20.89
N GLU A 693 -11.04 16.52 -20.42
CA GLU A 693 -12.18 16.13 -21.27
C GLU A 693 -12.62 17.25 -22.25
N THR A 694 -12.38 18.52 -21.89
CA THR A 694 -12.73 19.69 -22.71
C THR A 694 -11.61 20.12 -23.66
N GLU A 695 -10.38 19.65 -23.44
CA GLU A 695 -9.20 20.04 -24.20
C GLU A 695 -8.48 18.79 -24.71
N MET A 696 -8.79 18.40 -25.95
CA MET A 696 -7.99 17.41 -26.69
C MET A 696 -6.55 17.93 -26.83
N ALA A 697 -5.67 17.52 -25.92
CA ALA A 697 -4.20 17.65 -25.98
C ALA A 697 -3.64 19.05 -26.31
N THR A 698 -4.20 20.14 -25.78
CA THR A 698 -3.72 21.50 -26.14
C THR A 698 -2.63 22.09 -25.23
N GLY A 699 -2.26 21.43 -24.13
CA GLY A 699 -1.10 21.83 -23.34
C GLY A 699 0.21 21.32 -23.92
N TYR A 700 0.66 21.82 -25.08
CA TYR A 700 2.00 21.52 -25.62
C TYR A 700 3.06 21.81 -24.56
N LEU A 701 3.55 20.79 -23.84
CA LEU A 701 4.80 20.66 -23.07
C LEU A 701 5.42 21.96 -22.50
N LYS A 702 4.61 22.94 -22.08
CA LYS A 702 5.06 24.27 -21.61
C LYS A 702 5.08 24.33 -20.09
N ASP A 703 4.07 23.71 -19.49
CA ASP A 703 3.86 23.62 -18.05
C ASP A 703 3.58 22.16 -17.68
N SER A 704 3.58 21.85 -16.39
CA SER A 704 3.16 20.54 -15.85
C SER A 704 2.28 20.73 -14.66
N TYR A 705 1.37 19.81 -14.47
CA TYR A 705 0.49 19.83 -13.32
C TYR A 705 0.64 18.53 -12.56
N PHE A 706 0.65 18.65 -11.24
CA PHE A 706 0.84 17.56 -10.31
C PHE A 706 -0.39 17.38 -9.44
N ARG A 707 -0.72 16.11 -9.18
CA ARG A 707 -1.84 15.71 -8.32
C ARG A 707 -1.58 16.03 -6.86
N SER A 708 -2.68 16.24 -6.15
CA SER A 708 -2.73 16.31 -4.70
C SER A 708 -3.84 15.43 -4.16
N SER A 709 -3.67 15.00 -2.91
CA SER A 709 -4.74 14.36 -2.14
C SER A 709 -5.81 15.34 -1.65
N THR A 710 -5.58 16.65 -1.71
CA THR A 710 -6.49 17.67 -1.17
C THR A 710 -7.53 18.13 -2.20
N ILE A 711 -8.82 18.01 -1.88
CA ILE A 711 -9.94 18.45 -2.72
C ILE A 711 -10.12 19.98 -2.62
N TYR A 712 -10.35 20.65 -3.75
CA TYR A 712 -10.68 22.08 -3.78
C TYR A 712 -12.17 22.27 -3.51
N LEU A 713 -12.51 22.91 -2.39
CA LEU A 713 -13.88 23.30 -2.05
C LEU A 713 -13.98 24.82 -2.21
N GLY A 714 -14.34 25.29 -3.40
CA GLY A 714 -14.49 26.73 -3.65
C GLY A 714 -15.47 27.37 -2.66
N ALA A 715 -15.12 28.55 -2.12
CA ALA A 715 -15.98 29.29 -1.22
C ALA A 715 -17.36 29.52 -1.86
N SER A 716 -18.40 29.25 -1.09
CA SER A 716 -19.80 29.43 -1.44
C SER A 716 -20.12 30.91 -1.67
N ASP A 717 -19.82 31.44 -2.85
CA ASP A 717 -20.48 32.64 -3.34
C ASP A 717 -20.50 32.66 -4.87
N HIS A 718 -21.71 32.52 -5.41
CA HIS A 718 -22.14 32.80 -6.78
C HIS A 718 -21.44 32.12 -7.98
N SER A 719 -22.17 31.17 -8.57
CA SER A 719 -22.35 30.98 -10.04
C SER A 719 -21.30 30.27 -10.92
N TYR A 720 -20.47 29.37 -10.38
CA TYR A 720 -19.75 28.40 -11.22
C TYR A 720 -20.00 26.95 -10.75
N LEU A 721 -20.65 26.15 -11.60
CA LEU A 721 -20.88 24.70 -11.46
C LEU A 721 -19.60 23.83 -11.51
N GLY A 722 -18.41 24.40 -11.26
CA GLY A 722 -17.11 23.72 -11.38
C GLY A 722 -16.29 23.60 -10.09
N ALA A 723 -16.76 24.17 -8.98
CA ALA A 723 -16.01 24.19 -7.72
C ALA A 723 -16.07 22.87 -6.93
N SER A 724 -17.01 21.96 -7.21
CA SER A 724 -17.18 20.67 -6.50
C SER A 724 -16.52 19.48 -7.21
N THR A 725 -15.81 19.70 -8.31
CA THR A 725 -15.23 18.64 -9.15
C THR A 725 -13.71 18.77 -9.34
N SER A 726 -13.05 19.62 -8.55
CA SER A 726 -11.62 19.94 -8.70
C SER A 726 -10.79 19.54 -7.47
N ASP A 727 -9.51 19.22 -7.68
CA ASP A 727 -8.50 19.07 -6.63
C ASP A 727 -7.55 20.28 -6.58
N HIS A 728 -6.96 20.53 -5.41
CA HIS A 728 -5.86 21.49 -5.25
C HIS A 728 -4.62 20.91 -5.92
N SER A 729 -4.30 21.30 -7.14
CA SER A 729 -3.14 20.79 -7.86
C SER A 729 -1.96 21.77 -7.79
N TYR A 730 -0.79 21.35 -8.24
CA TYR A 730 0.36 22.25 -8.38
C TYR A 730 0.86 22.28 -9.81
N GLY A 731 1.02 23.49 -10.35
CA GLY A 731 1.60 23.72 -11.66
C GLY A 731 3.11 23.98 -11.55
N MET A 732 3.91 23.51 -12.50
CA MET A 732 5.27 23.93 -12.73
C MET A 732 5.36 24.57 -14.11
N ASN A 733 5.78 25.84 -14.15
CA ASN A 733 5.83 26.56 -15.40
C ASN A 733 7.17 26.38 -16.16
N SER A 734 7.23 26.94 -17.37
CA SER A 734 8.47 26.98 -18.16
C SER A 734 9.69 27.62 -17.47
N SER A 735 9.50 28.41 -16.41
CA SER A 735 10.59 28.96 -15.56
C SER A 735 10.96 28.05 -14.40
N ALA A 736 10.43 26.82 -14.36
CA ALA A 736 10.64 25.81 -13.32
C ALA A 736 10.04 26.17 -11.95
N ARG A 737 9.12 27.15 -11.91
CA ARG A 737 8.47 27.57 -10.66
C ARG A 737 7.21 26.78 -10.37
N LEU A 738 7.11 26.31 -9.13
CA LEU A 738 5.90 25.72 -8.57
C LEU A 738 4.90 26.82 -8.23
N HIS A 739 3.62 26.59 -8.55
CA HIS A 739 2.53 27.48 -8.18
C HIS A 739 1.29 26.65 -7.87
N ALA A 740 0.53 27.09 -6.87
CA ALA A 740 -0.76 26.50 -6.57
C ALA A 740 -1.70 26.65 -7.77
N SER A 741 -2.48 25.61 -8.03
CA SER A 741 -3.47 25.56 -9.10
C SER A 741 -4.70 24.77 -8.62
N SER A 742 -5.74 24.76 -9.43
CA SER A 742 -6.88 23.88 -9.24
C SER A 742 -7.23 23.26 -10.58
N MET A 743 -7.34 21.94 -10.59
CA MET A 743 -7.58 21.18 -11.81
C MET A 743 -8.78 20.26 -11.61
N SER A 744 -9.49 19.98 -12.71
CA SER A 744 -10.57 19.01 -12.66
C SER A 744 -10.04 17.66 -12.20
N ARG A 745 -10.81 16.98 -11.34
CA ARG A 745 -10.53 15.60 -10.94
C ARG A 745 -10.57 14.64 -12.13
N SER A 746 -11.41 14.94 -13.12
CA SER A 746 -11.51 14.20 -14.39
C SER A 746 -10.36 14.50 -15.38
N ALA A 747 -9.56 15.54 -15.16
CA ALA A 747 -8.33 15.74 -15.94
C ALA A 747 -7.34 14.59 -15.66
N SER A 748 -6.23 14.50 -16.38
CA SER A 748 -5.11 13.60 -16.09
C SER A 748 -3.85 14.44 -15.90
N LEU A 749 -3.20 14.31 -14.75
CA LEU A 749 -2.03 15.09 -14.33
C LEU A 749 -0.90 14.15 -13.88
N SER A 750 0.33 14.64 -13.83
CA SER A 750 1.47 13.88 -13.31
C SER A 750 1.36 13.66 -11.80
N LEU A 751 2.06 12.66 -11.29
CA LEU A 751 2.17 12.38 -9.85
C LEU A 751 3.64 12.25 -9.47
N ARG A 752 4.04 12.94 -8.39
CA ARG A 752 5.31 12.73 -7.68
C ARG A 752 4.96 12.41 -6.24
N CYS A 753 5.30 11.22 -5.79
CA CYS A 753 5.01 10.81 -4.43
C CYS A 753 6.00 11.42 -3.45
N ILE A 754 5.60 11.53 -2.19
CA ILE A 754 6.42 12.03 -1.09
C ILE A 754 6.49 10.97 0.02
N LYS A 755 7.55 11.04 0.82
CA LYS A 755 7.76 10.25 2.03
C LYS A 755 8.27 11.18 3.14
N ASP A 756 7.66 11.07 4.31
CA ASP A 756 8.05 11.80 5.53
C ASP A 756 9.33 11.26 6.17
#